data_AF-A0A1V5UPA8-F1
#
_entry.id   AF-A0A1V5UPA8-F1
#
_cell.length_a   1.000
_cell.length_b   1.000
_cell.length_c   1.000
_cell.angle_alpha   90.00
_cell.angle_beta   90.00
_cell.angle_gamma   90.00
#
_symmetry.space_group_name_H-M   'P 1'
#
loop_
_entity.id
_entity.type
_entity.pdbx_description
1 polymer ?
#
loop_
_entity_poly.entity_id
_entity_poly.type
_entity_poly.pdbx_seq_one_letter_code
_entity_poly.pdbx_strand_id
1 'polypeptide(L)'
;MHVNDFFKGVSDAFAANRSNAGLIFAMVLFFILAIFVYFKYFTSPKPKVVHEPKKSNKYANQKAGAVNRLIEAIFAGDASQEAVALKNLTNHYIDNYIENSLDALTINALNAKYWDIVTYIINKKFRNEGDNLFELTFSEDERKIIDFAYLSDRLVLSSSGFDDSMLNDVLDSECYIKDYDFKIHTITSWLSASLKEFTSANALERLSGEYESINSRLNMANMEKEISFKTRKLLLYEIAKQNAGKPLVKAMMATSDKIERIIDAYSFYKYKTGSGFSMTKEELLEFVNIENFLINSLRNERREELKNIAYGERYNTELISLETELVNKECELLKLVSLKARCLSEIEKYDLCRKRASAQSNIDFLVSKIEYIKNTLNQVAKRNEIEPLLFMTKKIYKKIPDMVFQVIAKFLEADPQIFKSKISKNSGIPEILFVPGCGNGIYNVETNTLILPEFPIKDYNVLVITALALYRWECDDEGNLKRSFNSLKCNKKLTFAALQQLFVKCYVNFITKDKESLGLEKDILDWFKFEISPKKGEEIRVEIKSKAASKQAEEAAPGEETVLKEEDAQAAAQEAPDSKTPDTGARPAGEAAPASEDKKQAEAPALIETAGALEDAKKPQISEEQLKRELVYDKLKLLFKNNELDENKISVNFIDEEHNFNIEFKNISVKNFDEFFKTIYENPKLKDLLTGIYKKS
;
A
#
# COMPACT_ATOMS: atom_id res chain seq x y z
N MET A 1 -50.80 17.93 -42.86
CA MET A 1 -50.42 18.89 -43.92
C MET A 1 -49.38 18.20 -44.78
N HIS A 2 -49.67 17.92 -46.06
CA HIS A 2 -48.69 17.25 -46.91
C HIS A 2 -47.55 18.22 -47.23
N VAL A 3 -46.33 17.69 -47.36
CA VAL A 3 -45.11 18.48 -47.67
C VAL A 3 -45.32 19.36 -48.92
N ASN A 4 -46.08 18.86 -49.89
CA ASN A 4 -46.40 19.59 -51.11
C ASN A 4 -47.31 20.81 -50.87
N ASP A 5 -48.22 20.76 -49.88
CA ASP A 5 -49.09 21.89 -49.55
C ASP A 5 -48.31 23.01 -48.85
N PHE A 6 -47.31 22.63 -48.05
CA PHE A 6 -46.39 23.57 -47.41
C PHE A 6 -45.53 24.31 -48.45
N PHE A 7 -44.89 23.58 -49.37
CA PHE A 7 -44.05 24.21 -50.40
C PHE A 7 -44.87 25.07 -51.38
N LYS A 8 -46.11 24.68 -51.67
CA LYS A 8 -47.02 25.51 -52.47
C LYS A 8 -47.39 26.80 -51.76
N GLY A 9 -47.72 26.75 -50.46
CA GLY A 9 -47.98 27.96 -49.66
C GLY A 9 -46.78 28.90 -49.56
N VAL A 10 -45.56 28.34 -49.44
CA VAL A 10 -44.31 29.12 -49.45
C VAL A 10 -44.06 29.78 -50.81
N SER A 11 -44.32 29.06 -51.92
CA SER A 11 -44.20 29.58 -53.28
C SER A 11 -45.19 30.71 -53.57
N ASP A 12 -46.44 30.57 -53.14
CA ASP A 12 -47.49 31.58 -53.34
C ASP A 12 -47.20 32.85 -52.51
N ALA A 13 -46.68 32.69 -51.28
CA ALA A 13 -46.22 33.81 -50.46
C ALA A 13 -45.01 34.55 -51.08
N PHE A 14 -44.16 33.85 -51.82
CA PHE A 14 -43.01 34.43 -52.54
C PHE A 14 -43.46 35.24 -53.76
N ALA A 15 -44.46 34.74 -54.51
CA ALA A 15 -45.03 35.47 -55.63
C ALA A 15 -45.68 36.80 -55.18
N ALA A 16 -46.31 36.81 -54.01
CA ALA A 16 -46.98 37.99 -53.47
C ALA A 16 -46.03 39.07 -52.91
N ASN A 17 -44.82 38.72 -52.45
CA ASN A 17 -43.92 39.63 -51.72
C ASN A 17 -42.53 39.81 -52.35
N ARG A 18 -42.46 39.68 -53.69
CA ARG A 18 -41.21 39.68 -54.48
C ARG A 18 -40.32 40.92 -54.34
N SER A 19 -40.84 42.03 -53.80
CA SER A 19 -40.11 43.30 -53.58
C SER A 19 -39.57 43.48 -52.16
N ASN A 20 -39.87 42.57 -51.22
CA ASN A 20 -39.45 42.72 -49.83
C ASN A 20 -38.11 42.01 -49.56
N ALA A 21 -37.03 42.77 -49.61
CA ALA A 21 -35.67 42.28 -49.40
C ALA A 21 -35.47 41.55 -48.04
N GLY A 22 -36.21 41.93 -47.01
CA GLY A 22 -36.15 41.27 -45.69
C GLY A 22 -36.70 39.84 -45.71
N LEU A 23 -37.75 39.59 -46.48
CA LEU A 23 -38.33 38.25 -46.65
C LEU A 23 -37.39 37.33 -47.44
N ILE A 24 -36.74 37.88 -48.47
CA ILE A 24 -35.75 37.16 -49.28
C ILE A 24 -34.54 36.77 -48.40
N PHE A 25 -34.04 37.68 -47.57
CA PHE A 25 -32.93 37.39 -46.66
C PHE A 25 -33.28 36.31 -45.62
N ALA A 26 -34.46 36.39 -44.98
CA ALA A 26 -34.90 35.40 -44.02
C ALA A 26 -35.08 33.99 -44.65
N MET A 27 -35.55 33.93 -45.90
CA MET A 27 -35.66 32.67 -46.63
C MET A 27 -34.32 32.08 -47.06
N VAL A 28 -33.35 32.90 -47.47
CA VAL A 28 -31.98 32.42 -47.75
C VAL A 28 -31.38 31.81 -46.48
N LEU A 29 -31.57 32.47 -45.33
CA LEU A 29 -31.12 31.96 -44.04
C LEU A 29 -31.81 30.62 -43.68
N PHE A 30 -33.12 30.52 -43.93
CA PHE A 30 -33.88 29.29 -43.74
C PHE A 30 -33.39 28.15 -44.66
N PHE A 31 -33.11 28.43 -45.94
CA PHE A 31 -32.57 27.43 -46.86
C PHE A 31 -31.16 26.99 -46.47
N ILE A 32 -30.31 27.89 -46.01
CA ILE A 32 -28.98 27.55 -45.48
C ILE A 32 -29.11 26.62 -44.26
N LEU A 33 -30.02 26.93 -43.34
CA LEU A 33 -30.32 26.09 -42.17
C LEU A 33 -30.91 24.73 -42.57
N ALA A 34 -31.83 24.69 -43.52
CA ALA A 34 -32.44 23.46 -44.01
C ALA A 34 -31.41 22.57 -44.74
N ILE A 35 -30.52 23.16 -45.54
CA ILE A 35 -29.40 22.46 -46.17
C ILE A 35 -28.43 21.94 -45.11
N PHE A 36 -28.10 22.75 -44.09
CA PHE A 36 -27.24 22.32 -42.99
C PHE A 36 -27.85 21.14 -42.21
N VAL A 37 -29.15 21.17 -41.91
CA VAL A 37 -29.88 20.07 -41.28
C VAL A 37 -29.92 18.84 -42.21
N TYR A 38 -30.18 19.03 -43.51
CA TYR A 38 -30.17 17.95 -44.49
C TYR A 38 -28.80 17.27 -44.57
N PHE A 39 -27.71 18.04 -44.65
CA PHE A 39 -26.38 17.45 -44.73
C PHE A 39 -25.96 16.78 -43.41
N LYS A 40 -26.27 17.40 -42.27
CA LYS A 40 -25.92 16.89 -40.94
C LYS A 40 -26.70 15.63 -40.55
N TYR A 41 -27.95 15.48 -40.99
CA TYR A 41 -28.81 14.36 -40.57
C TYR A 41 -29.13 13.36 -41.69
N PHE A 42 -29.10 13.76 -42.96
CA PHE A 42 -29.49 12.89 -44.09
C PHE A 42 -28.34 12.51 -45.03
N THR A 43 -27.17 13.16 -44.94
CA THR A 43 -25.99 12.78 -45.75
C THR A 43 -24.80 12.24 -44.95
N SER A 44 -24.96 11.98 -43.65
CA SER A 44 -24.02 11.17 -42.90
C SER A 44 -23.75 9.87 -43.68
N PRO A 45 -22.48 9.47 -43.84
CA PRO A 45 -22.14 8.33 -44.68
C PRO A 45 -22.92 7.10 -44.21
N LYS A 46 -23.66 6.48 -45.12
CA LYS A 46 -24.35 5.22 -44.87
C LYS A 46 -23.32 4.25 -44.27
N PRO A 47 -23.60 3.60 -43.13
CA PRO A 47 -22.78 2.48 -42.72
C PRO A 47 -22.74 1.49 -43.89
N LYS A 48 -21.55 0.95 -44.18
CA LYS A 48 -21.38 -0.15 -45.15
C LYS A 48 -22.51 -1.14 -44.92
N VAL A 49 -23.17 -1.56 -45.99
CA VAL A 49 -24.26 -2.54 -45.98
C VAL A 49 -23.77 -3.80 -45.26
N VAL A 50 -24.06 -3.88 -43.97
CA VAL A 50 -24.10 -5.13 -43.24
C VAL A 50 -25.35 -5.79 -43.78
N HIS A 51 -25.18 -6.98 -44.38
CA HIS A 51 -26.29 -7.85 -44.73
C HIS A 51 -27.31 -7.82 -43.59
N GLU A 52 -28.56 -7.46 -43.90
CA GLU A 52 -29.65 -7.57 -42.94
C GLU A 52 -29.56 -8.95 -42.28
N PRO A 53 -29.35 -9.04 -40.96
CA PRO A 53 -29.55 -10.30 -40.30
C PRO A 53 -31.04 -10.57 -40.47
N LYS A 54 -31.37 -11.66 -41.17
CA LYS A 54 -32.71 -12.25 -41.16
C LYS A 54 -33.24 -12.12 -39.75
N LYS A 55 -34.39 -11.44 -39.56
CA LYS A 55 -35.09 -11.36 -38.27
C LYS A 55 -35.02 -12.72 -37.60
N SER A 56 -34.16 -12.86 -36.60
CA SER A 56 -34.00 -14.13 -35.93
C SER A 56 -35.23 -14.29 -35.06
N ASN A 57 -36.16 -15.15 -35.46
CA ASN A 57 -37.25 -15.68 -34.64
C ASN A 57 -36.74 -16.44 -33.39
N LYS A 58 -35.51 -16.21 -32.92
CA LYS A 58 -34.90 -16.87 -31.76
C LYS A 58 -35.26 -16.22 -30.41
N TYR A 59 -35.91 -15.06 -30.39
CA TYR A 59 -36.37 -14.44 -29.14
C TYR A 59 -37.68 -15.04 -28.59
N ALA A 60 -38.33 -15.95 -29.33
CA ALA A 60 -39.67 -16.45 -28.98
C ALA A 60 -39.72 -17.51 -27.86
N ASN A 61 -38.58 -17.96 -27.31
CA ASN A 61 -38.54 -19.07 -26.33
C ASN A 61 -37.72 -18.76 -25.06
N GLN A 62 -37.79 -17.53 -24.53
CA GLN A 62 -37.45 -17.29 -23.13
C GLN A 62 -38.70 -16.78 -22.42
N LYS A 63 -39.19 -17.55 -21.43
CA LYS A 63 -40.42 -17.25 -20.68
C LYS A 63 -40.37 -15.81 -20.13
N ALA A 64 -41.24 -14.94 -20.63
CA ALA A 64 -41.65 -13.74 -19.91
C ALA A 64 -42.16 -14.19 -18.53
N GLY A 65 -41.52 -13.73 -17.45
CA GLY A 65 -41.86 -14.09 -16.07
C GLY A 65 -40.87 -14.99 -15.31
N ALA A 66 -39.68 -15.29 -15.86
CA ALA A 66 -38.62 -15.91 -15.05
C ALA A 66 -38.08 -14.89 -14.03
N VAL A 67 -38.21 -15.21 -12.74
CA VAL A 67 -37.73 -14.39 -11.62
C VAL A 67 -36.22 -14.22 -11.74
N ASN A 68 -35.75 -12.96 -11.72
CA ASN A 68 -34.34 -12.63 -11.81
C ASN A 68 -33.64 -12.91 -10.48
N ARG A 69 -33.12 -14.14 -10.32
CA ARG A 69 -32.48 -14.62 -9.08
C ARG A 69 -31.48 -13.63 -8.49
N LEU A 70 -30.62 -13.04 -9.33
CA LEU A 70 -29.53 -12.18 -8.87
C LEU A 70 -30.07 -10.87 -8.28
N ILE A 71 -31.00 -10.22 -8.98
CA ILE A 71 -31.66 -9.02 -8.47
C ILE A 71 -32.47 -9.35 -7.21
N GLU A 72 -33.17 -10.48 -7.17
CA GLU A 72 -33.86 -10.93 -5.95
C GLU A 72 -32.90 -11.10 -4.76
N ALA A 73 -31.73 -11.68 -4.99
CA ALA A 73 -30.73 -11.92 -3.94
C ALA A 73 -30.21 -10.60 -3.32
N ILE A 74 -29.95 -9.57 -4.14
CA ILE A 74 -29.51 -8.25 -3.64
C ILE A 74 -30.55 -7.60 -2.73
N PHE A 75 -31.82 -7.66 -3.12
CA PHE A 75 -32.91 -7.06 -2.36
C PHE A 75 -33.51 -8.01 -1.31
N ALA A 76 -32.94 -9.21 -1.13
CA ALA A 76 -33.40 -10.17 -0.15
C ALA A 76 -33.34 -9.57 1.26
N GLY A 77 -34.44 -9.73 2.00
CA GLY A 77 -34.58 -9.24 3.37
C GLY A 77 -34.91 -7.74 3.52
N ASP A 78 -34.96 -6.97 2.42
CA ASP A 78 -35.31 -5.54 2.45
C ASP A 78 -36.67 -5.30 1.79
N ALA A 79 -37.69 -5.05 2.61
CA ALA A 79 -39.06 -4.77 2.18
C ALA A 79 -39.37 -3.25 2.12
N SER A 80 -38.36 -2.38 2.17
CA SER A 80 -38.56 -0.94 2.04
C SER A 80 -39.18 -0.57 0.68
N GLN A 81 -40.00 0.48 0.66
CA GLN A 81 -40.65 0.95 -0.58
C GLN A 81 -39.62 1.32 -1.66
N GLU A 82 -38.48 1.89 -1.24
CA GLU A 82 -37.36 2.25 -2.12
C GLU A 82 -36.74 1.01 -2.78
N ALA A 83 -36.43 -0.03 -2.00
CA ALA A 83 -35.87 -1.29 -2.51
C ALA A 83 -36.82 -1.98 -3.50
N VAL A 84 -38.11 -2.07 -3.14
CA VAL A 84 -39.14 -2.68 -4.00
C VAL A 84 -39.31 -1.89 -5.31
N ALA A 85 -39.33 -0.56 -5.23
CA ALA A 85 -39.45 0.29 -6.42
C ALA A 85 -38.23 0.16 -7.34
N LEU A 86 -37.01 0.18 -6.80
CA LEU A 86 -35.78 0.02 -7.57
C LEU A 86 -35.73 -1.35 -8.26
N LYS A 87 -36.02 -2.43 -7.54
CA LYS A 87 -36.13 -3.78 -8.09
C LYS A 87 -37.12 -3.86 -9.27
N ASN A 88 -38.33 -3.34 -9.08
CA ASN A 88 -39.38 -3.41 -10.10
C ASN A 88 -39.04 -2.57 -11.34
N LEU A 89 -38.49 -1.37 -11.15
CA LEU A 89 -38.05 -0.51 -12.24
C LEU A 89 -36.91 -1.15 -13.03
N THR A 90 -35.93 -1.76 -12.37
CA THR A 90 -34.84 -2.46 -13.04
C THR A 90 -35.37 -3.59 -13.91
N ASN A 91 -36.23 -4.46 -13.38
CA ASN A 91 -36.83 -5.54 -14.16
C ASN A 91 -37.65 -5.02 -15.34
N HIS A 92 -38.39 -3.92 -15.15
CA HIS A 92 -39.14 -3.27 -16.24
C HIS A 92 -38.22 -2.80 -17.38
N TYR A 93 -37.09 -2.15 -17.07
CA TYR A 93 -36.16 -1.70 -18.12
C TYR A 93 -35.37 -2.85 -18.77
N ILE A 94 -35.15 -3.95 -18.04
CA ILE A 94 -34.62 -5.20 -18.62
C ILE A 94 -35.60 -5.75 -19.67
N ASP A 95 -36.89 -5.83 -19.33
CA ASP A 95 -37.93 -6.30 -20.25
C ASP A 95 -38.02 -5.41 -21.49
N ASN A 96 -38.05 -4.07 -21.31
CA ASN A 96 -38.07 -3.12 -22.42
C ASN A 96 -36.84 -3.25 -23.32
N TYR A 97 -35.65 -3.47 -22.76
CA TYR A 97 -34.43 -3.65 -23.54
C TYR A 97 -34.48 -4.92 -24.40
N ILE A 98 -35.04 -6.01 -23.86
CA ILE A 98 -35.21 -7.27 -24.60
C ILE A 98 -36.19 -7.08 -25.76
N GLU A 99 -37.24 -6.28 -25.58
CA GLU A 99 -38.21 -5.96 -26.63
C GLU A 99 -37.61 -5.05 -27.71
N ASN A 100 -36.77 -4.08 -27.33
CA ASN A 100 -36.13 -3.14 -28.26
C ASN A 100 -34.70 -2.76 -27.82
N SER A 101 -33.73 -3.60 -28.21
CA SER A 101 -32.33 -3.49 -27.79
C SER A 101 -31.55 -2.30 -28.38
N LEU A 102 -32.16 -1.53 -29.28
CA LEU A 102 -31.56 -0.36 -29.93
C LEU A 102 -32.11 0.97 -29.41
N ASP A 103 -33.06 0.94 -28.46
CA ASP A 103 -33.60 2.17 -27.88
C ASP A 103 -32.63 2.81 -26.88
N ALA A 104 -32.08 3.97 -27.27
CA ALA A 104 -31.15 4.73 -26.44
C ALA A 104 -31.79 5.19 -25.11
N LEU A 105 -33.10 5.47 -25.08
CA LEU A 105 -33.77 5.87 -23.83
C LEU A 105 -33.79 4.71 -22.84
N THR A 106 -34.12 3.52 -23.29
CA THR A 106 -34.10 2.29 -22.48
C THR A 106 -32.69 1.95 -21.99
N ILE A 107 -31.66 2.05 -22.85
CA ILE A 107 -30.26 1.84 -22.46
C ILE A 107 -29.85 2.80 -21.35
N ASN A 108 -30.12 4.10 -21.52
CA ASN A 108 -29.76 5.12 -20.55
C ASN A 108 -30.52 4.96 -19.23
N ALA A 109 -31.80 4.58 -19.28
CA ALA A 109 -32.57 4.29 -18.09
C ALA A 109 -32.03 3.06 -17.33
N LEU A 110 -31.68 1.99 -18.04
CA LEU A 110 -31.11 0.79 -17.43
C LEU A 110 -29.71 1.04 -16.85
N ASN A 111 -28.86 1.82 -17.53
CA ASN A 111 -27.58 2.28 -16.98
C ASN A 111 -27.76 3.08 -15.68
N ALA A 112 -28.77 3.97 -15.62
CA ALA A 112 -29.07 4.71 -14.41
C ALA A 112 -29.47 3.77 -13.26
N LYS A 113 -30.33 2.77 -13.55
CA LYS A 113 -30.75 1.78 -12.55
C LYS A 113 -29.60 0.89 -12.08
N TYR A 114 -28.65 0.57 -12.95
CA TYR A 114 -27.42 -0.11 -12.56
C TYR A 114 -26.67 0.66 -11.47
N TRP A 115 -26.42 1.97 -11.67
CA TRP A 115 -25.73 2.79 -10.66
C TRP A 115 -26.55 2.98 -9.38
N ASP A 116 -27.87 3.06 -9.49
CA ASP A 116 -28.77 3.08 -8.33
C ASP A 116 -28.61 1.79 -7.50
N ILE A 117 -28.48 0.63 -8.15
CA ILE A 117 -28.24 -0.67 -7.48
C ILE A 117 -26.87 -0.68 -6.80
N VAL A 118 -25.80 -0.22 -7.47
CA VAL A 118 -24.46 -0.15 -6.86
C VAL A 118 -24.49 0.73 -5.61
N THR A 119 -25.16 1.87 -5.68
CA THR A 119 -25.32 2.80 -4.55
C THR A 119 -26.15 2.18 -3.43
N TYR A 120 -27.22 1.45 -3.79
CA TYR A 120 -28.02 0.69 -2.83
C TYR A 120 -27.18 -0.36 -2.09
N ILE A 121 -26.36 -1.14 -2.80
CA ILE A 121 -25.47 -2.14 -2.21
C ILE A 121 -24.52 -1.46 -1.21
N ILE A 122 -23.86 -0.36 -1.59
CA ILE A 122 -22.97 0.40 -0.70
C ILE A 122 -23.72 0.87 0.55
N ASN A 123 -24.90 1.48 0.40
CA ASN A 123 -25.71 1.92 1.54
C ASN A 123 -26.07 0.76 2.47
N LYS A 124 -26.48 -0.38 1.90
CA LYS A 124 -26.85 -1.59 2.66
C LYS A 124 -25.68 -2.09 3.52
N LYS A 125 -24.44 -1.99 3.04
CA LYS A 125 -23.22 -2.40 3.79
C LYS A 125 -23.01 -1.62 5.08
N PHE A 126 -23.46 -0.36 5.14
CA PHE A 126 -23.25 0.52 6.29
C PHE A 126 -24.53 0.81 7.10
N ARG A 127 -25.71 0.36 6.64
CA ARG A 127 -26.99 0.51 7.35
C ARG A 127 -27.17 -0.45 8.52
N ASN A 128 -26.53 -1.62 8.48
CA ASN A 128 -26.52 -2.55 9.60
C ASN A 128 -25.35 -2.16 10.52
N GLU A 129 -25.62 -1.46 11.62
CA GLU A 129 -24.65 -0.85 12.56
C GLU A 129 -23.71 -1.85 13.31
N GLY A 130 -23.46 -3.04 12.76
CA GLY A 130 -22.59 -4.07 13.33
C GLY A 130 -21.45 -4.54 12.42
N ASP A 131 -21.46 -4.20 11.13
CA ASP A 131 -20.43 -4.65 10.19
C ASP A 131 -19.31 -3.62 10.08
N ASN A 132 -18.09 -4.12 10.27
CA ASN A 132 -16.80 -3.44 10.32
C ASN A 132 -16.72 -2.17 9.46
N LEU A 133 -16.84 -0.97 10.05
CA LEU A 133 -16.79 0.34 9.38
C LEU A 133 -15.53 0.57 8.50
N PHE A 134 -14.50 -0.25 8.68
CA PHE A 134 -13.19 -0.11 8.05
C PHE A 134 -12.94 -1.18 6.98
N GLU A 135 -13.91 -2.08 6.79
CA GLU A 135 -13.78 -3.18 5.86
C GLU A 135 -15.02 -3.26 4.97
N LEU A 136 -14.78 -3.24 3.66
CA LEU A 136 -15.83 -3.37 2.67
C LEU A 136 -15.65 -4.70 1.96
N THR A 137 -16.55 -5.64 2.25
CA THR A 137 -16.57 -6.96 1.60
C THR A 137 -17.83 -7.11 0.76
N PHE A 138 -17.67 -7.72 -0.41
CA PHE A 138 -18.76 -7.98 -1.35
C PHE A 138 -18.93 -9.50 -1.52
N SER A 139 -20.18 -9.94 -1.44
CA SER A 139 -20.61 -11.30 -1.79
C SER A 139 -20.42 -11.56 -3.29
N GLU A 140 -20.45 -12.82 -3.70
CA GLU A 140 -20.31 -13.18 -5.12
C GLU A 140 -21.37 -12.51 -6.00
N ASP A 141 -22.62 -12.48 -5.56
CA ASP A 141 -23.71 -11.86 -6.32
C ASP A 141 -23.55 -10.34 -6.44
N GLU A 142 -23.06 -9.66 -5.39
CA GLU A 142 -22.74 -8.23 -5.43
C GLU A 142 -21.56 -7.95 -6.38
N ARG A 143 -20.51 -8.79 -6.36
CA ARG A 143 -19.37 -8.67 -7.30
C ARG A 143 -19.81 -8.86 -8.74
N LYS A 144 -20.65 -9.86 -9.01
CA LYS A 144 -21.22 -10.10 -10.35
C LYS A 144 -21.94 -8.86 -10.90
N ILE A 145 -22.70 -8.17 -10.06
CA ILE A 145 -23.36 -6.92 -10.46
C ILE A 145 -22.34 -5.79 -10.61
N ILE A 146 -21.52 -5.52 -9.59
CA ILE A 146 -20.69 -4.30 -9.56
C ILE A 146 -19.53 -4.37 -10.57
N ASP A 147 -18.88 -5.52 -10.69
CA ASP A 147 -17.68 -5.66 -11.52
C ASP A 147 -18.08 -5.86 -12.99
N PHE A 148 -19.06 -6.72 -13.26
CA PHE A 148 -19.44 -7.12 -14.62
C PHE A 148 -20.73 -6.49 -15.16
N ALA A 149 -21.44 -5.69 -14.35
CA ALA A 149 -22.79 -5.20 -14.65
C ALA A 149 -23.73 -6.33 -15.16
N TYR A 150 -23.57 -7.53 -14.59
CA TYR A 150 -24.42 -8.67 -14.89
C TYR A 150 -25.74 -8.51 -14.14
N LEU A 151 -26.77 -8.05 -14.83
CA LEU A 151 -28.09 -7.78 -14.24
C LEU A 151 -29.07 -8.94 -14.40
N SER A 152 -28.96 -9.72 -15.49
CA SER A 152 -29.84 -10.86 -15.77
C SER A 152 -29.28 -11.74 -16.87
N ASP A 153 -29.45 -13.06 -16.76
CA ASP A 153 -29.21 -14.02 -17.85
C ASP A 153 -29.95 -13.68 -19.14
N ARG A 154 -31.11 -13.02 -19.01
CA ARG A 154 -31.96 -12.66 -20.15
C ARG A 154 -31.33 -11.57 -21.03
N LEU A 155 -30.39 -10.81 -20.49
CA LEU A 155 -29.65 -9.78 -21.25
C LEU A 155 -28.48 -10.38 -22.03
N VAL A 156 -27.92 -11.49 -21.56
CA VAL A 156 -26.78 -12.15 -22.20
C VAL A 156 -27.31 -12.91 -23.42
N LEU A 157 -26.97 -12.44 -24.61
CA LEU A 157 -27.42 -13.06 -25.87
C LEU A 157 -26.95 -14.52 -25.93
N SER A 158 -27.88 -15.43 -25.62
CA SER A 158 -27.64 -16.87 -25.45
C SER A 158 -26.99 -17.51 -26.69
N SER A 159 -25.67 -17.63 -26.65
CA SER A 159 -24.98 -18.77 -27.25
C SER A 159 -25.00 -19.87 -26.19
N SER A 160 -25.45 -21.07 -26.57
CA SER A 160 -25.49 -22.24 -25.68
C SER A 160 -24.21 -22.37 -24.85
N GLY A 161 -24.32 -22.44 -23.51
CA GLY A 161 -23.20 -22.71 -22.61
C GLY A 161 -22.57 -21.50 -21.90
N PHE A 162 -23.32 -20.43 -21.64
CA PHE A 162 -22.96 -19.46 -20.59
C PHE A 162 -23.52 -19.95 -19.24
N ASP A 163 -22.66 -19.92 -18.22
CA ASP A 163 -22.98 -20.22 -16.82
C ASP A 163 -22.38 -19.10 -15.97
N ASP A 164 -23.11 -18.59 -14.99
CA ASP A 164 -22.69 -17.43 -14.19
C ASP A 164 -21.48 -17.75 -13.29
N SER A 165 -21.28 -19.04 -12.99
CA SER A 165 -20.06 -19.56 -12.35
C SER A 165 -18.79 -19.22 -13.13
N MET A 166 -18.89 -19.05 -14.45
CA MET A 166 -17.76 -18.69 -15.30
C MET A 166 -17.18 -17.31 -14.95
N LEU A 167 -17.98 -16.40 -14.37
CA LEU A 167 -17.54 -15.05 -14.03
C LEU A 167 -16.48 -15.02 -12.93
N ASN A 168 -16.46 -16.05 -12.06
CA ASN A 168 -15.47 -16.15 -11.00
C ASN A 168 -14.04 -16.26 -11.56
N ASP A 169 -13.86 -16.99 -12.68
CA ASP A 169 -12.54 -17.21 -13.31
C ASP A 169 -12.12 -16.08 -14.27
N VAL A 170 -12.97 -15.08 -14.53
CA VAL A 170 -12.74 -14.12 -15.63
C VAL A 170 -11.58 -13.18 -15.32
N LEU A 171 -11.55 -12.68 -14.08
CA LEU A 171 -10.57 -11.71 -13.61
C LEU A 171 -9.47 -12.35 -12.75
N ASP A 172 -9.44 -13.68 -12.70
CA ASP A 172 -8.30 -14.43 -12.20
C ASP A 172 -7.13 -14.40 -13.18
N SER A 173 -5.92 -14.41 -12.63
CA SER A 173 -4.69 -14.39 -13.41
C SER A 173 -3.73 -15.45 -12.92
N GLU A 174 -3.31 -16.32 -13.83
CA GLU A 174 -2.30 -17.36 -13.58
C GLU A 174 -0.89 -16.90 -13.96
N CYS A 175 -0.78 -15.75 -14.62
CA CYS A 175 0.47 -15.23 -15.15
C CYS A 175 0.88 -13.92 -14.46
N TYR A 176 2.15 -13.55 -14.63
CA TYR A 176 2.65 -12.21 -14.32
C TYR A 176 3.80 -11.86 -15.27
N ILE A 177 4.06 -10.57 -15.43
CA ILE A 177 5.20 -10.08 -16.22
C ILE A 177 6.40 -10.01 -15.28
N LYS A 178 7.48 -10.72 -15.61
CA LYS A 178 8.72 -10.67 -14.82
C LYS A 178 9.23 -9.22 -14.76
N ASP A 179 9.72 -8.82 -13.58
CA ASP A 179 10.25 -7.48 -13.30
C ASP A 179 9.22 -6.34 -13.25
N TYR A 180 7.92 -6.63 -13.47
CA TYR A 180 6.84 -5.63 -13.41
C TYR A 180 5.66 -6.12 -12.54
N ASP A 181 5.40 -5.42 -11.43
CA ASP A 181 4.32 -5.75 -10.49
C ASP A 181 3.04 -4.93 -10.77
N PHE A 182 2.26 -5.37 -11.76
CA PHE A 182 0.98 -4.76 -12.09
C PHE A 182 -0.10 -5.19 -11.10
N LYS A 183 -0.62 -4.23 -10.34
CA LYS A 183 -1.83 -4.44 -9.52
C LYS A 183 -3.07 -4.40 -10.40
N ILE A 184 -3.92 -5.41 -10.26
CA ILE A 184 -5.18 -5.52 -10.97
C ILE A 184 -6.32 -5.33 -9.97
N HIS A 185 -7.22 -4.44 -10.32
CA HIS A 185 -8.41 -4.12 -9.56
C HIS A 185 -9.66 -4.36 -10.41
N THR A 186 -10.68 -4.90 -9.76
CA THR A 186 -12.09 -4.74 -10.11
C THR A 186 -12.67 -3.53 -9.37
N ILE A 187 -13.86 -3.06 -9.74
CA ILE A 187 -14.52 -1.95 -9.02
C ILE A 187 -14.67 -2.30 -7.53
N THR A 188 -15.14 -3.50 -7.19
CA THR A 188 -15.30 -3.92 -5.79
C THR A 188 -13.97 -3.90 -5.03
N SER A 189 -12.91 -4.49 -5.59
CA SER A 189 -11.59 -4.50 -4.95
C SER A 189 -10.99 -3.10 -4.81
N TRP A 190 -11.23 -2.21 -5.79
CA TRP A 190 -10.76 -0.83 -5.77
C TRP A 190 -11.49 0.01 -4.73
N LEU A 191 -12.80 -0.17 -4.57
CA LEU A 191 -13.59 0.48 -3.52
C LEU A 191 -13.13 0.03 -2.14
N SER A 192 -12.89 -1.27 -1.95
CA SER A 192 -12.35 -1.80 -0.69
C SER A 192 -10.97 -1.24 -0.37
N ALA A 193 -10.06 -1.20 -1.35
CA ALA A 193 -8.73 -0.60 -1.19
C ALA A 193 -8.81 0.91 -0.88
N SER A 194 -9.65 1.63 -1.62
CA SER A 194 -9.89 3.06 -1.43
C SER A 194 -10.46 3.37 -0.04
N LEU A 195 -11.37 2.53 0.48
CA LEU A 195 -11.91 2.70 1.83
C LEU A 195 -10.82 2.47 2.89
N LYS A 196 -9.99 1.44 2.72
CA LYS A 196 -8.87 1.17 3.64
C LYS A 196 -7.87 2.33 3.66
N GLU A 197 -7.60 2.95 2.52
CA GLU A 197 -6.77 4.15 2.44
C GLU A 197 -7.44 5.35 3.12
N PHE A 198 -8.71 5.63 2.79
CA PHE A 198 -9.48 6.72 3.37
C PHE A 198 -9.59 6.63 4.89
N THR A 199 -9.77 5.42 5.42
CA THR A 199 -9.86 5.15 6.86
C THR A 199 -8.50 4.95 7.53
N SER A 200 -7.39 5.02 6.77
CA SER A 200 -6.02 4.75 7.25
C SER A 200 -5.84 3.35 7.86
N ALA A 201 -6.68 2.38 7.51
CA ALA A 201 -6.63 1.02 8.02
C ALA A 201 -5.28 0.34 7.70
N ASN A 202 -4.76 0.51 6.47
CA ASN A 202 -3.47 -0.05 6.07
C ASN A 202 -2.29 0.56 6.85
N ALA A 203 -2.36 1.86 7.13
CA ALA A 203 -1.33 2.55 7.91
C ALA A 203 -1.31 2.04 9.35
N LEU A 204 -2.50 1.84 9.94
CA LEU A 204 -2.66 1.24 11.27
C LEU A 204 -2.15 -0.19 11.34
N GLU A 205 -2.46 -1.03 10.35
CA GLU A 205 -1.99 -2.42 10.30
C GLU A 205 -0.45 -2.48 10.22
N ARG A 206 0.16 -1.67 9.35
CA ARG A 206 1.62 -1.53 9.27
C ARG A 206 2.24 -1.06 10.59
N LEU A 207 1.69 0.01 11.19
CA LEU A 207 2.19 0.54 12.45
C LEU A 207 2.01 -0.45 13.61
N SER A 208 0.94 -1.24 13.60
CA SER A 208 0.70 -2.29 14.60
C SER A 208 1.75 -3.40 14.47
N GLY A 209 2.06 -3.83 13.24
CA GLY A 209 3.14 -4.79 12.99
C GLY A 209 4.53 -4.24 13.36
N GLU A 210 4.80 -2.96 13.08
CA GLU A 210 6.03 -2.29 13.53
C GLU A 210 6.11 -2.22 15.06
N TYR A 211 5.00 -1.91 15.74
CA TYR A 211 4.92 -1.90 17.20
C TYR A 211 5.23 -3.28 17.79
N GLU A 212 4.63 -4.34 17.25
CA GLU A 212 4.87 -5.72 17.69
C GLU A 212 6.33 -6.14 17.49
N SER A 213 6.91 -5.80 16.33
CA SER A 213 8.32 -6.04 16.03
C SER A 213 9.25 -5.29 17.01
N ILE A 214 9.00 -4.01 17.27
CA ILE A 214 9.76 -3.21 18.25
C ILE A 214 9.62 -3.82 19.65
N ASN A 215 8.42 -4.23 20.04
CA ASN A 215 8.17 -4.80 21.36
C ASN A 215 8.88 -6.15 21.53
N SER A 216 8.93 -6.98 20.49
CA SER A 216 9.71 -8.21 20.46
C SER A 216 11.20 -7.93 20.64
N ARG A 217 11.77 -7.01 19.85
CA ARG A 217 13.18 -6.58 19.96
C ARG A 217 13.52 -6.01 21.34
N LEU A 218 12.62 -5.22 21.93
CA LEU A 218 12.80 -4.64 23.26
C LEU A 218 12.84 -5.73 24.35
N ASN A 219 11.98 -6.74 24.24
CA ASN A 219 12.00 -7.90 25.15
C ASN A 219 13.29 -8.70 25.01
N MET A 220 13.77 -8.91 23.78
CA MET A 220 15.02 -9.63 23.52
C MET A 220 16.24 -8.88 24.07
N ALA A 221 16.36 -7.59 23.77
CA ALA A 221 17.46 -6.76 24.27
C ALA A 221 17.47 -6.67 25.81
N ASN A 222 16.30 -6.67 26.46
CA ASN A 222 16.20 -6.73 27.92
C ASN A 222 16.67 -8.07 28.48
N MET A 223 16.28 -9.20 27.86
CA MET A 223 16.74 -10.53 28.26
C MET A 223 18.26 -10.67 28.13
N GLU A 224 18.83 -10.20 27.01
CA GLU A 224 20.29 -10.22 26.78
C GLU A 224 21.02 -9.34 27.80
N LYS A 225 20.53 -8.11 28.08
CA LYS A 225 21.09 -7.25 29.11
C LYS A 225 21.10 -7.94 30.48
N GLU A 226 20.01 -8.61 30.86
CA GLU A 226 19.89 -9.31 32.14
C GLU A 226 20.88 -10.48 32.24
N ILE A 227 21.05 -11.25 31.16
CA ILE A 227 22.04 -12.33 31.07
C ILE A 227 23.45 -11.80 31.26
N SER A 228 23.81 -10.71 30.58
CA SER A 228 25.15 -10.12 30.64
C SER A 228 25.41 -9.49 32.02
N PHE A 229 24.38 -8.92 32.65
CA PHE A 229 24.44 -8.43 34.03
C PHE A 229 24.65 -9.56 35.05
N LYS A 230 23.87 -10.64 34.96
CA LYS A 230 24.01 -11.83 35.82
C LYS A 230 25.38 -12.50 35.67
N THR A 231 25.87 -12.61 34.43
CA THR A 231 27.20 -13.16 34.12
C THR A 231 28.31 -12.30 34.74
N ARG A 232 28.24 -10.98 34.56
CA ARG A 232 29.16 -10.02 35.20
C ARG A 232 29.14 -10.13 36.72
N LYS A 233 27.95 -10.25 37.32
CA LYS A 233 27.79 -10.39 38.78
C LYS A 233 28.44 -11.67 39.31
N LEU A 234 28.31 -12.80 38.61
CA LEU A 234 28.98 -14.05 38.98
C LEU A 234 30.50 -13.94 38.89
N LEU A 235 31.03 -13.34 37.82
CA LEU A 235 32.47 -13.05 37.67
C LEU A 235 33.01 -12.23 38.85
N LEU A 236 32.28 -11.18 39.24
CA LEU A 236 32.65 -10.33 40.37
C LEU A 236 32.60 -11.07 41.72
N TYR A 237 31.64 -11.99 41.91
CA TYR A 237 31.63 -12.86 43.11
C TYR A 237 32.85 -13.76 43.19
N GLU A 238 33.29 -14.33 42.06
CA GLU A 238 34.47 -15.19 42.00
C GLU A 238 35.74 -14.42 42.38
N ILE A 239 35.86 -13.17 41.93
CA ILE A 239 36.93 -12.25 42.33
C ILE A 239 36.85 -11.92 43.83
N ALA A 240 35.64 -11.70 44.37
CA ALA A 240 35.43 -11.36 45.78
C ALA A 240 35.81 -12.49 46.77
N LYS A 241 35.78 -13.76 46.33
CA LYS A 241 36.19 -14.92 47.16
C LYS A 241 37.67 -14.87 47.57
N GLN A 242 38.51 -14.16 46.83
CA GLN A 242 39.96 -14.09 47.07
C GLN A 242 40.36 -13.07 48.17
N ASN A 243 39.40 -12.62 49.01
CA ASN A 243 39.52 -11.70 50.16
C ASN A 243 40.05 -10.27 49.89
N ALA A 244 40.97 -10.05 48.93
CA ALA A 244 41.51 -8.72 48.61
C ALA A 244 40.52 -7.80 47.83
N GLY A 245 39.48 -8.36 47.20
CA GLY A 245 38.57 -7.62 46.30
C GLY A 245 37.19 -7.22 46.87
N LYS A 246 36.86 -7.58 48.13
CA LYS A 246 35.50 -7.40 48.67
C LYS A 246 34.99 -5.94 48.69
N PRO A 247 35.77 -4.93 49.13
CA PRO A 247 35.32 -3.54 49.10
C PRO A 247 35.12 -3.00 47.68
N LEU A 248 36.01 -3.35 46.75
CA LEU A 248 35.97 -2.95 45.35
C LEU A 248 34.75 -3.52 44.62
N VAL A 249 34.47 -4.82 44.81
CA VAL A 249 33.29 -5.48 44.23
C VAL A 249 31.99 -4.86 44.77
N LYS A 250 31.94 -4.49 46.05
CA LYS A 250 30.77 -3.81 46.62
C LYS A 250 30.55 -2.43 46.00
N ALA A 251 31.62 -1.68 45.74
CA ALA A 251 31.55 -0.39 45.04
C ALA A 251 31.01 -0.56 43.61
N MET A 252 31.54 -1.52 42.84
CA MET A 252 31.09 -1.81 41.47
C MET A 252 29.62 -2.18 41.37
N MET A 253 29.12 -2.98 42.32
CA MET A 253 27.70 -3.33 42.39
C MET A 253 26.85 -2.09 42.68
N ALA A 254 27.28 -1.23 43.62
CA ALA A 254 26.58 0.01 43.92
C ALA A 254 26.56 0.99 42.73
N THR A 255 27.66 1.11 41.98
CA THR A 255 27.73 1.93 40.76
C THR A 255 26.80 1.38 39.68
N SER A 256 26.70 0.05 39.55
CA SER A 256 25.78 -0.60 38.60
C SER A 256 24.31 -0.36 38.96
N ASP A 257 23.96 -0.46 40.24
CA ASP A 257 22.61 -0.17 40.73
C ASP A 257 22.22 1.31 40.49
N LYS A 258 23.17 2.24 40.61
CA LYS A 258 22.94 3.66 40.28
C LYS A 258 22.66 3.84 38.78
N ILE A 259 23.41 3.17 37.92
CA ILE A 259 23.22 3.23 36.47
C ILE A 259 21.84 2.70 36.08
N GLU A 260 21.38 1.59 36.67
CA GLU A 260 20.04 1.05 36.40
C GLU A 260 18.94 2.07 36.72
N ARG A 261 18.98 2.69 37.91
CA ARG A 261 18.00 3.72 38.30
C ARG A 261 17.96 4.90 37.34
N ILE A 262 19.14 5.34 36.89
CA ILE A 262 19.25 6.46 35.94
C ILE A 262 18.75 6.06 34.56
N ILE A 263 18.99 4.82 34.13
CA ILE A 263 18.49 4.30 32.86
C ILE A 263 16.96 4.17 32.89
N ASP A 264 16.37 3.78 34.02
CA ASP A 264 14.92 3.72 34.17
C ASP A 264 14.30 5.12 34.04
N ALA A 265 14.85 6.11 34.75
CA ALA A 265 14.45 7.51 34.62
C ALA A 265 14.65 8.02 33.18
N TYR A 266 15.79 7.71 32.56
CA TYR A 266 16.10 8.13 31.19
C TYR A 266 15.16 7.49 30.17
N SER A 267 14.83 6.21 30.35
CA SER A 267 13.86 5.49 29.51
C SER A 267 12.48 6.13 29.60
N PHE A 268 12.06 6.52 30.80
CA PHE A 268 10.81 7.26 30.99
C PHE A 268 10.80 8.60 30.24
N TYR A 269 11.88 9.39 30.31
CA TYR A 269 11.97 10.65 29.57
C TYR A 269 12.08 10.45 28.06
N LYS A 270 12.80 9.43 27.58
CA LYS A 270 12.82 9.06 26.16
C LYS A 270 11.44 8.64 25.67
N TYR A 271 10.67 7.92 26.50
CA TYR A 271 9.29 7.59 26.23
C TYR A 271 8.42 8.85 26.12
N LYS A 272 8.45 9.75 27.12
CA LYS A 272 7.69 11.02 27.09
C LYS A 272 7.99 11.85 25.86
N THR A 273 9.28 12.00 25.54
CA THR A 273 9.75 12.74 24.36
C THR A 273 9.26 12.09 23.07
N GLY A 274 9.34 10.77 22.96
CA GLY A 274 8.90 10.03 21.78
C GLY A 274 7.38 10.02 21.58
N SER A 275 6.61 10.00 22.67
CA SER A 275 5.14 9.99 22.64
C SER A 275 4.53 11.39 22.44
N GLY A 276 5.33 12.45 22.62
CA GLY A 276 4.89 13.85 22.47
C GLY A 276 4.25 14.44 23.72
N PHE A 277 4.37 13.79 24.88
CA PHE A 277 3.93 14.37 26.16
C PHE A 277 4.85 15.52 26.59
N SER A 278 4.24 16.56 27.16
CA SER A 278 4.99 17.67 27.75
C SER A 278 5.73 17.23 29.02
N MET A 279 6.99 17.63 29.15
CA MET A 279 7.78 17.49 30.38
C MET A 279 7.68 18.77 31.22
N THR A 280 7.75 18.63 32.56
CA THR A 280 7.91 19.81 33.43
C THR A 280 9.32 20.40 33.29
N LYS A 281 9.55 21.61 33.85
CA LYS A 281 10.88 22.23 33.80
C LYS A 281 11.93 21.41 34.56
N GLU A 282 11.52 20.83 35.68
CA GLU A 282 12.36 19.95 36.51
C GLU A 282 12.72 18.67 35.74
N GLU A 283 11.72 18.03 35.11
CA GLU A 283 11.94 16.83 34.28
C GLU A 283 12.85 17.10 33.08
N LEU A 284 12.70 18.25 32.43
CA LEU A 284 13.56 18.63 31.30
C LEU A 284 15.01 18.86 31.75
N LEU A 285 15.21 19.53 32.89
CA LEU A 285 16.54 19.75 33.45
C LEU A 285 17.21 18.42 33.82
N GLU A 286 16.45 17.51 34.43
CA GLU A 286 16.92 16.17 34.79
C GLU A 286 17.26 15.34 33.55
N PHE A 287 16.41 15.34 32.52
CA PHE A 287 16.67 14.68 31.24
C PHE A 287 17.97 15.19 30.59
N VAL A 288 18.14 16.51 30.49
CA VAL A 288 19.33 17.14 29.91
C VAL A 288 20.59 16.80 30.73
N ASN A 289 20.48 16.77 32.06
CA ASN A 289 21.58 16.38 32.93
C ASN A 289 21.96 14.90 32.75
N ILE A 290 20.98 14.01 32.62
CA ILE A 290 21.23 12.59 32.38
C ILE A 290 21.88 12.37 31.01
N GLU A 291 21.34 12.96 29.95
CA GLU A 291 21.79 12.78 28.56
C GLU A 291 23.22 13.32 28.34
N ASN A 292 23.54 14.48 28.91
CA ASN A 292 24.82 15.13 28.68
C ASN A 292 25.93 14.70 29.65
N PHE A 293 25.59 14.30 30.89
CA PHE A 293 26.59 14.16 31.94
C PHE A 293 26.44 12.86 32.75
N LEU A 294 25.31 12.67 33.43
CA LEU A 294 25.20 11.71 34.53
C LEU A 294 25.45 10.26 34.10
N ILE A 295 24.86 9.83 32.98
CA ILE A 295 24.97 8.43 32.53
C ILE A 295 26.37 8.09 32.01
N ASN A 296 27.01 9.03 31.29
CA ASN A 296 28.36 8.83 30.76
C ASN A 296 29.40 8.90 31.87
N SER A 297 29.21 9.78 32.86
CA SER A 297 30.06 9.85 34.04
C SER A 297 30.06 8.53 34.80
N LEU A 298 28.88 7.96 35.09
CA LEU A 298 28.78 6.68 35.80
C LEU A 298 29.28 5.49 34.98
N ARG A 299 29.04 5.47 33.66
CA ARG A 299 29.62 4.44 32.77
C ARG A 299 31.15 4.50 32.73
N ASN A 300 31.72 5.70 32.84
CA ASN A 300 33.17 5.86 32.93
C ASN A 300 33.70 5.45 34.30
N GLU A 301 33.01 5.81 35.39
CA GLU A 301 33.33 5.33 36.75
C GLU A 301 33.32 3.79 36.80
N ARG A 302 32.26 3.16 36.29
CA ARG A 302 32.14 1.70 36.21
C ARG A 302 33.26 1.05 35.37
N ARG A 303 33.73 1.72 34.32
CA ARG A 303 34.88 1.26 33.49
C ARG A 303 36.24 1.46 34.18
N GLU A 304 36.45 2.56 34.89
CA GLU A 304 37.69 2.81 35.64
C GLU A 304 37.82 1.87 36.84
N GLU A 305 36.71 1.55 37.51
CA GLU A 305 36.69 0.54 38.58
C GLU A 305 37.25 -0.81 38.09
N LEU A 306 36.92 -1.23 36.85
CA LEU A 306 37.41 -2.49 36.26
C LEU A 306 38.93 -2.54 36.11
N LYS A 307 39.56 -1.40 35.80
CA LYS A 307 41.03 -1.30 35.66
C LYS A 307 41.78 -1.48 36.98
N ASN A 308 41.10 -1.23 38.10
CA ASN A 308 41.69 -1.26 39.45
C ASN A 308 41.62 -2.64 40.13
N ILE A 309 41.13 -3.69 39.45
CA ILE A 309 41.08 -5.05 39.99
C ILE A 309 42.49 -5.67 39.95
N ALA A 310 43.16 -5.75 41.11
CA ALA A 310 44.36 -6.57 41.29
C ALA A 310 44.02 -8.06 41.05
N TYR A 311 44.85 -8.79 40.28
CA TYR A 311 44.59 -10.15 39.77
C TYR A 311 43.53 -10.24 38.65
N GLY A 312 43.09 -9.09 38.13
CA GLY A 312 42.10 -9.00 37.07
C GLY A 312 42.54 -9.56 35.72
N GLU A 313 43.84 -9.68 35.40
CA GLU A 313 44.32 -10.11 34.06
C GLU A 313 43.63 -11.37 33.50
N ARG A 314 43.28 -12.34 34.36
CA ARG A 314 42.59 -13.56 33.96
C ARG A 314 41.13 -13.36 33.53
N TYR A 315 40.45 -12.34 34.06
CA TYR A 315 39.03 -12.05 33.84
C TYR A 315 38.79 -10.69 33.18
N ASN A 316 39.83 -9.87 32.99
CA ASN A 316 39.73 -8.46 32.58
C ASN A 316 39.11 -8.35 31.19
N THR A 317 39.58 -9.18 30.25
CA THR A 317 39.07 -9.20 28.88
C THR A 317 37.57 -9.53 28.83
N GLU A 318 37.12 -10.50 29.63
CA GLU A 318 35.72 -10.91 29.68
C GLU A 318 34.84 -9.87 30.37
N LEU A 319 35.30 -9.28 31.48
CA LEU A 319 34.61 -8.19 32.16
C LEU A 319 34.51 -6.93 31.30
N ILE A 320 35.55 -6.58 30.55
CA ILE A 320 35.54 -5.45 29.60
C ILE A 320 34.58 -5.74 28.44
N SER A 321 34.54 -6.98 27.95
CA SER A 321 33.60 -7.41 26.92
C SER A 321 32.14 -7.29 27.39
N LEU A 322 31.83 -7.84 28.56
CA LEU A 322 30.50 -7.76 29.16
C LEU A 322 30.09 -6.31 29.47
N GLU A 323 31.03 -5.47 29.90
CA GLU A 323 30.78 -4.05 30.12
C GLU A 323 30.41 -3.32 28.82
N THR A 324 31.15 -3.59 27.74
CA THR A 324 30.86 -3.03 26.42
C THR A 324 29.50 -3.51 25.92
N GLU A 325 29.18 -4.79 26.10
CA GLU A 325 27.90 -5.38 25.74
C GLU A 325 26.74 -4.75 26.52
N LEU A 326 26.88 -4.61 27.85
CA LEU A 326 25.89 -3.94 28.69
C LEU A 326 25.62 -2.52 28.21
N VAL A 327 26.67 -1.71 27.98
CA VAL A 327 26.51 -0.33 27.49
C VAL A 327 25.82 -0.30 26.12
N ASN A 328 26.16 -1.23 25.22
CA ASN A 328 25.50 -1.36 23.92
C ASN A 328 24.01 -1.69 24.05
N LYS A 329 23.66 -2.65 24.92
CA LYS A 329 22.27 -3.04 25.18
C LYS A 329 21.46 -1.96 25.88
N GLU A 330 22.06 -1.26 26.84
CA GLU A 330 21.46 -0.07 27.46
C GLU A 330 21.13 1.01 26.41
N CYS A 331 22.06 1.28 25.48
CA CYS A 331 21.82 2.24 24.39
C CYS A 331 20.75 1.75 23.38
N GLU A 332 20.75 0.46 23.05
CA GLU A 332 19.74 -0.16 22.18
C GLU A 332 18.34 -0.05 22.79
N LEU A 333 18.20 -0.38 24.08
CA LEU A 333 16.93 -0.28 24.81
C LEU A 333 16.37 1.14 24.80
N LEU A 334 17.20 2.15 25.08
CA LEU A 334 16.78 3.55 25.06
C LEU A 334 16.28 3.99 23.67
N LYS A 335 16.92 3.51 22.59
CA LYS A 335 16.46 3.74 21.21
C LYS A 335 15.11 3.06 20.95
N LEU A 336 14.96 1.79 21.33
CA LEU A 336 13.73 1.01 21.14
C LEU A 336 12.56 1.59 21.94
N VAL A 337 12.78 2.07 23.17
CA VAL A 337 11.75 2.75 24.00
C VAL A 337 11.25 4.01 23.31
N SER A 338 12.15 4.83 22.76
CA SER A 338 11.78 6.04 22.02
C SER A 338 10.97 5.73 20.75
N LEU A 339 11.39 4.72 19.98
CA LEU A 339 10.66 4.27 18.79
C LEU A 339 9.28 3.70 19.14
N LYS A 340 9.18 2.88 20.19
CA LYS A 340 7.91 2.35 20.71
C LYS A 340 6.94 3.47 21.06
N ALA A 341 7.42 4.52 21.73
CA ALA A 341 6.60 5.67 22.12
C ALA A 341 6.09 6.48 20.92
N ARG A 342 6.94 6.69 19.90
CA ARG A 342 6.54 7.35 18.64
C ARG A 342 5.46 6.56 17.91
N CYS A 343 5.69 5.26 17.76
CA CYS A 343 4.77 4.35 17.08
C CYS A 343 3.39 4.34 17.78
N LEU A 344 3.35 4.23 19.11
CA LEU A 344 2.10 4.33 19.89
C LEU A 344 1.38 5.67 19.69
N SER A 345 2.11 6.80 19.73
CA SER A 345 1.52 8.12 19.51
C SER A 345 0.90 8.25 18.11
N GLU A 346 1.52 7.65 17.09
CA GLU A 346 0.95 7.60 15.74
C GLU A 346 -0.30 6.70 15.68
N ILE A 347 -0.26 5.51 16.28
CA ILE A 347 -1.43 4.62 16.38
C ILE A 347 -2.59 5.35 17.06
N GLU A 348 -2.35 6.02 18.20
CA GLU A 348 -3.38 6.77 18.93
C GLU A 348 -3.99 7.90 18.09
N LYS A 349 -3.19 8.60 17.28
CA LYS A 349 -3.70 9.63 16.34
C LYS A 349 -4.62 9.01 15.30
N TYR A 350 -4.23 7.88 14.71
CA TYR A 350 -5.06 7.19 13.73
C TYR A 350 -6.33 6.60 14.37
N ASP A 351 -6.24 6.06 15.58
CA ASP A 351 -7.41 5.59 16.35
C ASP A 351 -8.38 6.73 16.66
N LEU A 352 -7.89 7.94 16.94
CA LEU A 352 -8.74 9.11 17.14
C LEU A 352 -9.45 9.53 15.84
N CYS A 353 -8.77 9.48 14.70
CA CYS A 353 -9.37 9.68 13.38
C CYS A 353 -10.42 8.59 13.07
N ARG A 354 -10.10 7.34 13.42
CA ARG A 354 -10.97 6.17 13.25
C ARG A 354 -12.25 6.28 14.09
N LYS A 355 -12.15 6.75 15.34
CA LYS A 355 -13.30 7.03 16.23
C LYS A 355 -14.20 8.15 15.71
N ARG A 356 -13.70 9.02 14.84
CA ARG A 356 -14.47 10.09 14.18
C ARG A 356 -15.10 9.66 12.85
N ALA A 357 -14.70 8.50 12.31
CA ALA A 357 -15.30 7.96 11.10
C ALA A 357 -16.76 7.56 11.36
N SER A 358 -17.64 7.92 10.44
CA SER A 358 -19.06 7.56 10.49
C SER A 358 -19.44 6.74 9.26
N ALA A 359 -20.47 5.91 9.42
CA ALA A 359 -21.09 5.18 8.31
C ALA A 359 -21.43 6.13 7.15
N GLN A 360 -22.00 7.31 7.46
CA GLN A 360 -22.36 8.29 6.44
C GLN A 360 -21.14 8.85 5.70
N SER A 361 -20.05 9.18 6.41
CA SER A 361 -18.83 9.67 5.76
C SER A 361 -18.22 8.63 4.81
N ASN A 362 -18.29 7.34 5.17
CA ASN A 362 -17.81 6.25 4.32
C ASN A 362 -18.70 6.08 3.09
N ILE A 363 -20.03 6.14 3.27
CA ILE A 363 -21.00 6.11 2.17
C ILE A 363 -20.72 7.26 1.20
N ASP A 364 -20.62 8.50 1.70
CA ASP A 364 -20.40 9.70 0.88
C ASP A 364 -19.09 9.59 0.09
N PHE A 365 -18.02 9.11 0.74
CA PHE A 365 -16.74 8.86 0.09
C PHE A 365 -16.87 7.80 -1.03
N LEU A 366 -17.48 6.65 -0.76
CA LEU A 366 -17.63 5.57 -1.74
C LEU A 366 -18.55 5.98 -2.90
N VAL A 367 -19.64 6.70 -2.62
CA VAL A 367 -20.54 7.24 -3.66
C VAL A 367 -19.79 8.24 -4.54
N SER A 368 -18.90 9.08 -3.98
CA SER A 368 -18.05 9.96 -4.78
C SER A 368 -17.12 9.19 -5.73
N LYS A 369 -16.59 8.05 -5.29
CA LYS A 369 -15.76 7.15 -6.11
C LYS A 369 -16.57 6.44 -7.20
N ILE A 370 -17.82 6.08 -6.93
CA ILE A 370 -18.74 5.54 -7.94
C ILE A 370 -19.08 6.60 -8.99
N GLU A 371 -19.42 7.82 -8.56
CA GLU A 371 -19.73 8.92 -9.47
C GLU A 371 -18.52 9.28 -10.35
N TYR A 372 -17.31 9.16 -9.79
CA TYR A 372 -16.07 9.26 -10.56
C TYR A 372 -16.01 8.22 -11.69
N ILE A 373 -16.11 6.93 -11.37
CA ILE A 373 -16.07 5.85 -12.38
C ILE A 373 -17.16 6.05 -13.43
N LYS A 374 -18.39 6.37 -13.01
CA LYS A 374 -19.52 6.63 -13.91
C LYS A 374 -19.21 7.74 -14.91
N ASN A 375 -18.64 8.85 -14.45
CA ASN A 375 -18.24 9.95 -15.33
C ASN A 375 -17.11 9.54 -16.27
N THR A 376 -16.15 8.77 -15.77
CA THR A 376 -15.06 8.22 -16.57
C THR A 376 -15.55 7.29 -17.67
N LEU A 377 -16.51 6.40 -17.38
CA LEU A 377 -17.12 5.50 -18.37
C LEU A 377 -17.89 6.27 -19.45
N ASN A 378 -18.60 7.34 -19.09
CA ASN A 378 -19.23 8.22 -20.07
C ASN A 378 -18.19 8.89 -20.99
N GLN A 379 -17.03 9.27 -20.46
CA GLN A 379 -15.92 9.81 -21.27
C GLN A 379 -15.32 8.75 -22.19
N VAL A 380 -15.17 7.51 -21.72
CA VAL A 380 -14.74 6.37 -22.55
C VAL A 380 -15.70 6.19 -23.72
N ALA A 381 -17.00 6.12 -23.47
CA ALA A 381 -18.00 5.95 -24.53
C ALA A 381 -17.95 7.11 -25.54
N LYS A 382 -17.92 8.36 -25.06
CA LYS A 382 -17.83 9.56 -25.91
C LYS A 382 -16.56 9.58 -26.77
N ARG A 383 -15.40 9.22 -26.21
CA ARG A 383 -14.13 9.18 -26.96
C ARG A 383 -14.15 8.14 -28.07
N ASN A 384 -14.88 7.06 -27.84
CA ASN A 384 -15.02 5.95 -28.77
C ASN A 384 -16.20 6.11 -29.75
N GLU A 385 -16.96 7.20 -29.65
CA GLU A 385 -18.14 7.48 -30.48
C GLU A 385 -19.19 6.35 -30.41
N ILE A 386 -19.35 5.75 -29.22
CA ILE A 386 -20.33 4.70 -28.94
C ILE A 386 -21.34 5.15 -27.88
N GLU A 387 -22.53 4.57 -27.90
CA GLU A 387 -23.47 4.68 -26.80
C GLU A 387 -22.89 3.96 -25.57
N PRO A 388 -22.92 4.56 -24.36
CA PRO A 388 -22.46 3.88 -23.16
C PRO A 388 -23.38 2.69 -22.89
N LEU A 389 -22.90 1.48 -23.12
CA LEU A 389 -23.59 0.24 -22.76
C LEU A 389 -22.81 -0.41 -21.62
N LEU A 390 -23.32 -0.30 -20.39
CA LEU A 390 -22.63 -0.80 -19.20
C LEU A 390 -22.93 -2.27 -18.92
N PHE A 391 -24.20 -2.64 -18.97
CA PHE A 391 -24.66 -3.97 -18.61
C PHE A 391 -24.21 -5.04 -19.60
N MET A 392 -23.91 -6.22 -19.06
CA MET A 392 -23.41 -7.33 -19.86
C MET A 392 -24.49 -7.86 -20.81
N THR A 393 -24.22 -7.76 -22.11
CA THR A 393 -25.09 -8.27 -23.19
C THR A 393 -24.44 -9.41 -23.99
N LYS A 394 -23.15 -9.65 -23.77
CA LYS A 394 -22.33 -10.63 -24.49
C LYS A 394 -21.60 -11.53 -23.49
N LYS A 395 -21.20 -12.72 -23.96
CA LYS A 395 -20.30 -13.59 -23.20
C LYS A 395 -18.93 -12.93 -23.04
N ILE A 396 -18.39 -13.01 -21.82
CA ILE A 396 -17.07 -12.51 -21.47
C ILE A 396 -15.99 -13.59 -21.67
N TYR A 397 -14.77 -13.17 -21.98
CA TYR A 397 -13.62 -14.06 -22.13
C TYR A 397 -13.11 -14.50 -20.75
N LYS A 398 -12.62 -15.74 -20.62
CA LYS A 398 -11.95 -16.20 -19.39
C LYS A 398 -10.53 -15.66 -19.32
N LYS A 399 -10.00 -15.44 -18.11
CA LYS A 399 -8.61 -15.02 -17.85
C LYS A 399 -8.20 -13.76 -18.62
N ILE A 400 -9.04 -12.73 -18.59
CA ILE A 400 -8.77 -11.44 -19.24
C ILE A 400 -7.41 -10.85 -18.81
N PRO A 401 -7.03 -10.86 -17.50
CA PRO A 401 -5.71 -10.41 -17.08
C PRO A 401 -4.53 -11.00 -17.85
N ASP A 402 -4.56 -12.30 -18.12
CA ASP A 402 -3.47 -12.98 -18.83
C ASP A 402 -3.38 -12.49 -20.29
N MET A 403 -4.53 -12.24 -20.92
CA MET A 403 -4.58 -11.61 -22.25
C MET A 403 -4.01 -10.18 -22.21
N VAL A 404 -4.36 -9.40 -21.18
CA VAL A 404 -3.84 -8.04 -20.99
C VAL A 404 -2.33 -8.06 -20.80
N PHE A 405 -1.79 -8.95 -19.96
CA PHE A 405 -0.35 -9.09 -19.76
C PHE A 405 0.40 -9.46 -21.05
N GLN A 406 -0.18 -10.32 -21.90
CA GLN A 406 0.41 -10.61 -23.21
C GLN A 406 0.50 -9.36 -24.11
N VAL A 407 -0.49 -8.47 -24.06
CA VAL A 407 -0.46 -7.22 -24.83
C VAL A 407 0.55 -6.23 -24.22
N ILE A 408 0.57 -6.10 -22.89
CA ILE A 408 1.54 -5.23 -22.19
C ILE A 408 2.97 -5.68 -22.50
N ALA A 409 3.26 -6.99 -22.47
CA ALA A 409 4.57 -7.52 -22.81
C ALA A 409 4.98 -7.14 -24.24
N LYS A 410 4.09 -7.33 -25.22
CA LYS A 410 4.33 -6.89 -26.61
C LYS A 410 4.55 -5.38 -26.73
N PHE A 411 3.83 -4.59 -25.93
CA PHE A 411 4.01 -3.15 -25.89
C PHE A 411 5.40 -2.80 -25.36
N LEU A 412 5.83 -3.41 -24.25
CA LEU A 412 7.14 -3.16 -23.63
C LEU A 412 8.31 -3.53 -24.53
N GLU A 413 8.19 -4.62 -25.30
CA GLU A 413 9.18 -4.97 -26.32
C GLU A 413 9.26 -3.93 -27.45
N ALA A 414 8.15 -3.23 -27.73
CA ALA A 414 8.08 -2.20 -28.76
C ALA A 414 8.46 -0.79 -28.28
N ASP A 415 8.20 -0.45 -27.00
CA ASP A 415 8.63 0.78 -26.31
C ASP A 415 9.20 0.43 -24.92
N PRO A 416 10.51 0.13 -24.82
CA PRO A 416 11.18 -0.15 -23.56
C PRO A 416 11.30 1.06 -22.63
N GLN A 417 10.93 2.26 -23.10
CA GLN A 417 11.08 3.52 -22.35
C GLN A 417 9.81 3.96 -21.63
N ILE A 418 8.68 3.28 -21.83
CA ILE A 418 7.37 3.68 -21.29
C ILE A 418 7.39 3.91 -19.77
N PHE A 419 8.03 3.03 -19.00
CA PHE A 419 8.12 3.13 -17.52
C PHE A 419 9.46 3.70 -17.02
N LYS A 420 10.08 4.61 -17.79
CA LYS A 420 11.30 5.34 -17.38
C LYS A 420 11.04 6.82 -17.07
N SER A 421 9.77 7.25 -17.10
CA SER A 421 9.34 8.63 -16.84
C SER A 421 9.49 9.05 -15.36
N LYS A 422 9.44 10.35 -15.07
CA LYS A 422 9.47 10.83 -13.67
C LYS A 422 8.26 10.32 -12.89
N ILE A 423 7.09 10.25 -13.53
CA ILE A 423 5.87 9.69 -12.94
C ILE A 423 6.09 8.24 -12.51
N SER A 424 6.69 7.39 -13.35
CA SER A 424 6.97 6.00 -12.97
C SER A 424 7.95 5.87 -11.80
N LYS A 425 8.91 6.80 -11.66
CA LYS A 425 9.85 6.83 -10.53
C LYS A 425 9.20 7.30 -9.22
N ASN A 426 8.25 8.22 -9.30
CA ASN A 426 7.63 8.83 -8.13
C ASN A 426 6.38 8.07 -7.65
N SER A 427 5.55 7.61 -8.58
CA SER A 427 4.23 7.02 -8.33
C SER A 427 4.15 5.54 -8.71
N GLY A 428 5.24 4.94 -9.17
CA GLY A 428 5.26 3.57 -9.67
C GLY A 428 4.62 3.42 -11.06
N ILE A 429 4.55 2.17 -11.53
CA ILE A 429 3.84 1.82 -12.77
C ILE A 429 2.32 1.91 -12.57
N PRO A 430 1.53 2.19 -13.62
CA PRO A 430 0.10 2.37 -13.47
C PRO A 430 -0.61 1.06 -13.08
N GLU A 431 -1.57 1.18 -12.17
CA GLU A 431 -2.46 0.07 -11.80
C GLU A 431 -3.49 -0.19 -12.91
N ILE A 432 -4.10 -1.37 -12.93
CA ILE A 432 -5.11 -1.74 -13.93
C ILE A 432 -6.47 -1.86 -13.24
N LEU A 433 -7.46 -1.11 -13.70
CA LEU A 433 -8.84 -1.17 -13.22
C LEU A 433 -9.76 -1.70 -14.34
N PHE A 434 -10.33 -2.88 -14.14
CA PHE A 434 -11.40 -3.40 -14.98
C PHE A 434 -12.73 -2.77 -14.59
N VAL A 435 -13.49 -2.35 -15.60
CA VAL A 435 -14.78 -1.68 -15.45
C VAL A 435 -15.81 -2.28 -16.41
N PRO A 436 -17.09 -2.35 -16.03
CA PRO A 436 -18.11 -2.91 -16.90
C PRO A 436 -18.37 -2.02 -18.11
N GLY A 437 -18.77 -2.66 -19.19
CA GLY A 437 -19.22 -2.00 -20.42
C GLY A 437 -18.24 -2.12 -21.58
N CYS A 438 -18.52 -1.34 -22.63
CA CYS A 438 -17.83 -1.39 -23.91
C CYS A 438 -16.95 -0.16 -24.15
N GLY A 439 -15.74 -0.35 -24.68
CA GLY A 439 -14.87 0.76 -25.06
C GLY A 439 -13.43 0.35 -25.35
N ASN A 440 -12.61 1.32 -25.76
CA ASN A 440 -11.16 1.20 -25.68
C ASN A 440 -10.66 1.69 -24.32
N GLY A 441 -9.50 1.19 -23.87
CA GLY A 441 -8.93 1.57 -22.60
C GLY A 441 -8.47 3.03 -22.58
N ILE A 442 -8.47 3.61 -21.38
CA ILE A 442 -7.98 4.98 -21.14
C ILE A 442 -6.96 4.98 -20.01
N TYR A 443 -6.17 6.05 -19.95
CA TYR A 443 -5.29 6.30 -18.81
C TYR A 443 -5.82 7.46 -17.98
N ASN A 444 -5.75 7.28 -16.67
CA ASN A 444 -6.13 8.26 -15.68
C ASN A 444 -4.91 8.78 -14.92
N VAL A 445 -4.62 10.07 -15.11
CA VAL A 445 -3.44 10.73 -14.53
C VAL A 445 -3.57 10.89 -13.01
N GLU A 446 -4.78 11.16 -12.51
CA GLU A 446 -5.01 11.46 -11.09
C GLU A 446 -4.74 10.26 -10.19
N THR A 447 -5.12 9.06 -10.65
CA THR A 447 -4.99 7.81 -9.90
C THR A 447 -3.85 6.92 -10.42
N ASN A 448 -3.11 7.37 -11.45
CA ASN A 448 -2.11 6.56 -12.16
C ASN A 448 -2.68 5.17 -12.54
N THR A 449 -3.83 5.14 -13.23
CA THR A 449 -4.56 3.88 -13.50
C THR A 449 -4.92 3.72 -14.98
N LEU A 450 -4.71 2.53 -15.52
CA LEU A 450 -5.25 2.09 -16.80
C LEU A 450 -6.67 1.56 -16.58
N ILE A 451 -7.66 2.26 -17.12
CA ILE A 451 -9.07 1.87 -16.99
C ILE A 451 -9.47 1.12 -18.24
N LEU A 452 -9.82 -0.15 -18.07
CA LEU A 452 -10.02 -1.13 -19.12
C LEU A 452 -11.47 -1.64 -19.09
N PRO A 453 -12.32 -1.22 -20.04
CA PRO A 453 -13.64 -1.82 -20.22
C PRO A 453 -13.55 -3.32 -20.49
N GLU A 454 -14.46 -4.10 -19.94
CA GLU A 454 -14.45 -5.56 -20.12
C GLU A 454 -14.64 -5.98 -21.58
N PHE A 455 -15.43 -5.20 -22.34
CA PHE A 455 -15.73 -5.48 -23.75
C PHE A 455 -14.99 -4.50 -24.67
N PRO A 456 -13.91 -4.94 -25.34
CA PRO A 456 -13.25 -4.11 -26.34
C PRO A 456 -14.14 -3.91 -27.57
N ILE A 457 -14.00 -2.76 -28.24
CA ILE A 457 -14.70 -2.47 -29.50
C ILE A 457 -14.21 -3.36 -30.64
N LYS A 458 -12.88 -3.54 -30.73
CA LYS A 458 -12.23 -4.42 -31.72
C LYS A 458 -11.66 -5.67 -31.04
N ASP A 459 -10.63 -5.49 -30.22
CA ASP A 459 -9.94 -6.56 -29.50
C ASP A 459 -9.13 -5.99 -28.31
N TYR A 460 -8.58 -6.88 -27.48
CA TYR A 460 -7.77 -6.49 -26.31
C TYR A 460 -6.43 -5.83 -26.69
N ASN A 461 -5.88 -6.04 -27.89
CA ASN A 461 -4.67 -5.33 -28.30
C ASN A 461 -4.99 -3.83 -28.41
N VAL A 462 -6.03 -3.48 -29.16
CA VAL A 462 -6.43 -2.07 -29.32
C VAL A 462 -6.78 -1.46 -27.98
N LEU A 463 -7.53 -2.17 -27.14
CA LEU A 463 -7.96 -1.68 -25.83
C LEU A 463 -6.77 -1.32 -24.92
N VAL A 464 -5.81 -2.23 -24.76
CA VAL A 464 -4.67 -2.05 -23.85
C VAL A 464 -3.66 -1.06 -24.43
N ILE A 465 -3.35 -1.17 -25.74
CA ILE A 465 -2.41 -0.25 -26.40
C ILE A 465 -2.94 1.19 -26.39
N THR A 466 -4.26 1.38 -26.51
CA THR A 466 -4.87 2.73 -26.38
C THR A 466 -4.59 3.33 -25.01
N ALA A 467 -4.78 2.57 -23.93
CA ALA A 467 -4.53 3.03 -22.58
C ALA A 467 -3.03 3.35 -22.35
N LEU A 468 -2.14 2.46 -22.80
CA LEU A 468 -0.68 2.66 -22.66
C LEU A 468 -0.14 3.81 -23.52
N ALA A 469 -0.69 4.01 -24.72
CA ALA A 469 -0.34 5.15 -25.56
C ALA A 469 -0.78 6.47 -24.89
N LEU A 470 -1.94 6.49 -24.23
CA LEU A 470 -2.38 7.63 -23.44
C LEU A 470 -1.49 7.85 -22.21
N TYR A 471 -1.10 6.79 -21.51
CA TYR A 471 -0.11 6.87 -20.44
C TYR A 471 1.20 7.49 -20.93
N ARG A 472 1.74 7.00 -22.05
CA ARG A 472 2.97 7.51 -22.66
C ARG A 472 2.85 8.97 -23.07
N TRP A 473 1.68 9.37 -23.56
CA TRP A 473 1.37 10.76 -23.89
C TRP A 473 1.33 11.64 -22.64
N GLU A 474 0.60 11.25 -21.59
CA GLU A 474 0.46 12.10 -20.40
C GLU A 474 1.76 12.20 -19.59
N CYS A 475 2.58 11.14 -19.56
CA CYS A 475 3.87 11.12 -18.85
C CYS A 475 5.03 11.82 -19.58
N ASP A 476 4.77 12.50 -20.70
CA ASP A 476 5.76 13.32 -21.40
C ASP A 476 5.95 14.67 -20.69
N ASP A 477 6.62 14.64 -19.53
CA ASP A 477 6.80 15.78 -18.63
C ASP A 477 7.49 16.97 -19.29
N GLU A 478 8.51 16.70 -20.12
CA GLU A 478 9.25 17.73 -20.85
C GLU A 478 8.54 18.17 -22.14
N GLY A 479 7.48 17.48 -22.53
CA GLY A 479 6.72 17.73 -23.76
C GLY A 479 7.50 17.42 -25.03
N ASN A 480 8.63 16.71 -24.94
CA ASN A 480 9.52 16.46 -26.07
C ASN A 480 8.83 15.58 -27.11
N LEU A 481 8.15 14.52 -26.65
CA LEU A 481 7.42 13.58 -27.50
C LEU A 481 6.22 14.27 -28.18
N LYS A 482 5.44 15.06 -27.43
CA LYS A 482 4.31 15.83 -27.96
C LYS A 482 4.75 16.84 -29.00
N ARG A 483 5.83 17.60 -28.72
CA ARG A 483 6.36 18.62 -29.64
C ARG A 483 6.95 18.00 -30.91
N SER A 484 7.74 16.94 -30.79
CA SER A 484 8.35 16.29 -31.94
C SER A 484 7.28 15.64 -32.83
N PHE A 485 6.25 15.00 -32.26
CA PHE A 485 5.12 14.46 -33.02
C PHE A 485 4.30 15.56 -33.71
N ASN A 486 4.04 16.69 -33.04
CA ASN A 486 3.34 17.84 -33.63
C ASN A 486 4.14 18.51 -34.77
N SER A 487 5.47 18.41 -34.74
CA SER A 487 6.35 19.03 -35.74
C SER A 487 6.28 18.36 -37.13
N LEU A 488 5.75 17.13 -37.20
CA LEU A 488 5.55 16.39 -38.44
C LEU A 488 4.62 17.15 -39.39
N LYS A 489 4.91 17.14 -40.68
CA LYS A 489 4.21 17.95 -41.68
C LYS A 489 2.70 17.71 -41.70
N CYS A 490 2.27 16.46 -41.55
CA CYS A 490 0.88 16.05 -41.49
C CYS A 490 0.15 16.46 -40.18
N ASN A 491 0.89 16.82 -39.14
CA ASN A 491 0.35 17.07 -37.79
C ASN A 491 0.22 18.56 -37.43
N LYS A 492 0.96 19.46 -38.10
CA LYS A 492 1.11 20.88 -37.73
C LYS A 492 -0.17 21.71 -37.55
N LYS A 493 -1.31 21.26 -38.10
CA LYS A 493 -2.59 21.99 -38.04
C LYS A 493 -3.63 21.33 -37.14
N LEU A 494 -3.28 20.24 -36.46
CA LEU A 494 -4.20 19.52 -35.60
C LEU A 494 -4.36 20.24 -34.26
N THR A 495 -5.57 20.22 -33.73
CA THR A 495 -5.78 20.59 -32.32
C THR A 495 -5.10 19.56 -31.42
N PHE A 496 -4.81 19.91 -30.17
CA PHE A 496 -4.17 18.98 -29.23
C PHE A 496 -4.98 17.67 -29.06
N ALA A 497 -6.30 17.77 -29.00
CA ALA A 497 -7.18 16.60 -28.92
C ALA A 497 -7.10 15.72 -30.19
N ALA A 498 -7.15 16.33 -31.37
CA ALA A 498 -7.01 15.60 -32.64
C ALA A 498 -5.61 14.97 -32.79
N LEU A 499 -4.57 15.67 -32.32
CA LEU A 499 -3.19 15.17 -32.31
C LEU A 499 -3.04 13.96 -31.41
N GLN A 500 -3.61 13.99 -30.19
CA GLN A 500 -3.59 12.84 -29.27
C GLN A 500 -4.36 11.64 -29.86
N GLN A 501 -5.52 11.88 -30.48
CA GLN A 501 -6.28 10.81 -31.15
C GLN A 501 -5.48 10.18 -32.29
N LEU A 502 -4.83 11.00 -33.11
CA LEU A 502 -3.97 10.51 -34.19
C LEU A 502 -2.77 9.75 -33.63
N PHE A 503 -2.11 10.28 -32.60
CA PHE A 503 -0.98 9.63 -31.93
C PHE A 503 -1.37 8.22 -31.46
N VAL A 504 -2.47 8.09 -30.72
CA VAL A 504 -2.96 6.80 -30.23
C VAL A 504 -3.27 5.84 -31.38
N LYS A 505 -3.96 6.31 -32.43
CA LYS A 505 -4.26 5.50 -33.62
C LYS A 505 -2.98 5.01 -34.30
N CYS A 506 -1.98 5.88 -34.46
CA CYS A 506 -0.70 5.52 -35.05
C CYS A 506 0.09 4.53 -34.18
N TYR A 507 0.03 4.69 -32.86
CA TYR A 507 0.68 3.80 -31.90
C TYR A 507 0.11 2.38 -31.97
N VAL A 508 -1.23 2.27 -31.98
CA VAL A 508 -1.93 0.97 -32.14
C VAL A 508 -1.48 0.28 -33.42
N ASN A 509 -1.45 1.00 -34.55
CA ASN A 509 -1.00 0.46 -35.83
C ASN A 509 0.48 0.02 -35.78
N PHE A 510 1.34 0.84 -35.14
CA PHE A 510 2.77 0.57 -35.05
C PHE A 510 3.08 -0.72 -34.27
N ILE A 511 2.44 -0.94 -33.12
CA ILE A 511 2.66 -2.13 -32.29
C ILE A 511 2.02 -3.38 -32.91
N THR A 512 0.78 -3.26 -33.39
CA THR A 512 0.04 -4.44 -33.88
C THR A 512 0.56 -4.99 -35.21
N LYS A 513 1.26 -4.17 -36.02
CA LYS A 513 1.85 -4.57 -37.32
C LYS A 513 0.85 -5.27 -38.26
N ASP A 514 -0.43 -4.94 -38.14
CA ASP A 514 -1.53 -5.58 -38.86
C ASP A 514 -1.38 -5.36 -40.39
N LYS A 515 -1.76 -6.32 -41.24
CA LYS A 515 -1.53 -6.20 -42.70
C LYS A 515 -2.39 -5.12 -43.38
N GLU A 516 -3.51 -4.73 -42.78
CA GLU A 516 -4.27 -3.52 -43.17
C GLU A 516 -3.58 -2.22 -42.74
N SER A 517 -2.61 -2.31 -41.81
CA SER A 517 -1.90 -1.19 -41.17
C SER A 517 -0.50 -0.89 -41.76
N LEU A 518 -0.25 -1.35 -42.99
CA LEU A 518 0.79 -0.81 -43.89
C LEU A 518 0.55 0.68 -44.27
N GLY A 519 -0.49 1.32 -43.73
CA GLY A 519 -0.96 2.67 -44.08
C GLY A 519 -0.47 3.81 -43.18
N LEU A 520 0.56 3.62 -42.34
CA LEU A 520 1.21 4.77 -41.69
C LEU A 520 1.95 5.59 -42.74
N GLU A 521 1.75 6.91 -42.73
CA GLU A 521 2.56 7.81 -43.55
C GLU A 521 4.04 7.64 -43.21
N LYS A 522 4.90 7.70 -44.22
CA LYS A 522 6.34 7.45 -44.07
C LYS A 522 6.97 8.29 -42.95
N ASP A 523 6.64 9.59 -42.90
CA ASP A 523 7.14 10.52 -41.89
C ASP A 523 6.75 10.09 -40.46
N ILE A 524 5.54 9.55 -40.28
CA ILE A 524 5.06 9.04 -38.99
C ILE A 524 5.78 7.75 -38.63
N LEU A 525 5.91 6.82 -39.58
CA LEU A 525 6.60 5.55 -39.35
C LEU A 525 8.07 5.77 -38.97
N ASP A 526 8.77 6.66 -39.68
CA ASP A 526 10.16 6.99 -39.41
C ASP A 526 10.30 7.67 -38.04
N TRP A 527 9.32 8.50 -37.65
CA TRP A 527 9.27 9.08 -36.30
C TRP A 527 9.09 8.01 -35.21
N PHE A 528 8.17 7.05 -35.36
CA PHE A 528 7.99 5.96 -34.39
C PHE A 528 9.23 5.05 -34.30
N LYS A 529 9.93 4.82 -35.43
CA LYS A 529 11.21 4.08 -35.42
C LYS A 529 12.30 4.81 -34.67
N PHE A 530 12.29 6.14 -34.69
CA PHE A 530 13.31 6.95 -34.05
C PHE A 530 13.02 7.20 -32.56
N GLU A 531 11.78 7.56 -32.22
CA GLU A 531 11.39 7.98 -30.86
C GLU A 531 10.90 6.84 -29.97
N ILE A 532 10.28 5.79 -30.55
CA ILE A 532 9.60 4.73 -29.77
C ILE A 532 10.37 3.41 -29.78
N SER A 533 10.91 3.00 -30.92
CA SER A 533 11.54 1.69 -31.04
C SER A 533 12.75 1.52 -30.11
N PRO A 534 13.07 0.29 -29.69
CA PRO A 534 14.28 0.01 -28.92
C PRO A 534 15.52 0.55 -29.64
N LYS A 535 16.35 1.29 -28.91
CA LYS A 535 17.68 1.69 -29.38
C LYS A 535 18.63 0.50 -29.24
N LYS A 536 19.76 0.54 -29.95
CA LYS A 536 20.79 -0.52 -29.87
C LYS A 536 21.21 -0.75 -28.42
N GLY A 537 20.99 -1.97 -27.90
CA GLY A 537 21.29 -2.33 -26.51
C GLY A 537 20.14 -2.11 -25.51
N GLU A 538 19.00 -1.55 -25.93
CA GLU A 538 17.77 -1.42 -25.13
C GLU A 538 16.71 -2.48 -25.48
N GLU A 539 17.04 -3.42 -26.36
CA GLU A 539 16.17 -4.52 -26.77
C GLU A 539 15.94 -5.45 -25.58
N ILE A 540 14.70 -5.47 -25.09
CA ILE A 540 14.28 -6.37 -24.03
C ILE A 540 13.40 -7.47 -24.61
N ARG A 541 13.52 -8.68 -24.07
CA ARG A 541 12.55 -9.74 -24.26
C ARG A 541 11.78 -9.89 -22.96
N VAL A 542 10.47 -9.68 -23.00
CA VAL A 542 9.66 -9.65 -21.79
C VAL A 542 9.17 -11.06 -21.49
N GLU A 543 9.57 -11.58 -20.33
CA GLU A 543 9.19 -12.93 -19.89
C GLU A 543 7.86 -12.88 -19.11
N ILE A 544 6.88 -13.66 -19.56
CA ILE A 544 5.64 -13.92 -18.81
C ILE A 544 5.79 -15.25 -18.08
N LYS A 545 5.68 -15.23 -16.76
CA LYS A 545 5.82 -16.42 -15.90
C LYS A 545 4.47 -16.86 -15.34
N SER A 546 4.33 -18.16 -15.05
CA SER A 546 3.17 -18.69 -14.34
C SER A 546 3.38 -18.59 -12.83
N LYS A 547 2.33 -18.16 -12.11
CA LYS A 547 2.31 -18.11 -10.64
C LYS A 547 2.43 -19.49 -9.99
N ALA A 548 1.96 -20.55 -10.64
CA ALA A 548 2.06 -21.92 -10.14
C ALA A 548 3.52 -22.43 -10.13
N ALA A 549 4.32 -22.02 -11.12
CA ALA A 549 5.74 -22.38 -11.20
C ALA A 549 6.61 -21.64 -10.18
N SER A 550 6.18 -20.45 -9.72
CA SER A 550 6.90 -19.68 -8.70
C SER A 550 6.78 -20.30 -7.30
N LYS A 551 5.58 -20.79 -6.93
CA LYS A 551 5.38 -21.47 -5.63
C LYS A 551 6.17 -22.77 -5.51
N GLN A 552 6.29 -23.53 -6.60
CA GLN A 552 7.11 -24.75 -6.63
C GLN A 552 8.63 -24.47 -6.61
N ALA A 553 9.05 -23.28 -7.06
CA ALA A 553 10.45 -22.87 -7.01
C ALA A 553 10.84 -22.31 -5.62
N GLU A 554 9.92 -21.62 -4.92
CA GLU A 554 10.10 -21.17 -3.53
C GLU A 554 10.13 -22.34 -2.54
N GLU A 555 9.30 -23.37 -2.74
CA GLU A 555 9.31 -24.59 -1.90
C GLU A 555 10.52 -25.52 -2.18
N ALA A 556 11.22 -25.33 -3.30
CA ALA A 556 12.35 -26.18 -3.72
C ALA A 556 13.74 -25.52 -3.52
N ALA A 557 13.82 -24.29 -3.02
CA ALA A 557 15.09 -23.62 -2.74
C ALA A 557 15.52 -23.87 -1.28
N PRO A 558 16.62 -24.60 -1.00
CA PRO A 558 17.27 -24.55 0.30
C PRO A 558 17.90 -23.16 0.47
N GLY A 559 17.75 -22.59 1.67
CA GLY A 559 18.17 -21.23 1.99
C GLY A 559 19.62 -20.93 1.57
N GLU A 560 19.77 -19.95 0.67
CA GLU A 560 21.01 -19.21 0.50
C GLU A 560 20.76 -17.78 0.99
N GLU A 561 21.39 -17.47 2.12
CA GLU A 561 21.56 -16.12 2.64
C GLU A 561 22.20 -15.24 1.56
N THR A 562 21.46 -14.24 1.08
CA THR A 562 22.05 -13.11 0.36
C THR A 562 22.81 -12.24 1.36
N VAL A 563 24.07 -12.60 1.58
CA VAL A 563 25.09 -11.74 2.17
C VAL A 563 25.27 -10.51 1.27
N LEU A 564 24.74 -9.37 1.71
CA LEU A 564 25.14 -8.07 1.19
C LEU A 564 26.61 -7.84 1.59
N LYS A 565 27.50 -7.82 0.59
CA LYS A 565 28.89 -7.42 0.75
C LYS A 565 28.97 -5.91 0.95
N GLU A 566 29.32 -5.50 2.17
CA GLU A 566 30.01 -4.24 2.44
C GLU A 566 31.52 -4.45 2.21
N GLU A 567 32.12 -3.63 1.34
CA GLU A 567 33.58 -3.34 1.24
C GLU A 567 33.70 -2.19 0.21
N ASP A 568 34.48 -1.14 0.35
CA ASP A 568 35.12 -0.48 1.48
C ASP A 568 35.58 0.91 0.94
N ALA A 569 35.96 1.79 1.84
CA ALA A 569 36.24 3.20 1.59
C ALA A 569 37.58 3.52 0.88
N GLN A 570 37.67 4.79 0.44
CA GLN A 570 38.87 5.67 0.36
C GLN A 570 39.46 6.03 -1.02
N ALA A 571 39.21 7.28 -1.44
CA ALA A 571 40.19 8.31 -1.87
C ALA A 571 39.36 9.58 -2.20
N ALA A 572 39.63 10.81 -1.78
CA ALA A 572 40.88 11.44 -1.38
C ALA A 572 40.62 12.62 -0.42
N ALA A 573 41.54 12.79 0.52
CA ALA A 573 41.83 14.08 1.17
C ALA A 573 42.98 14.78 0.42
N GLN A 574 43.16 16.07 0.73
CA GLN A 574 44.12 17.08 0.21
C GLN A 574 43.47 18.00 -0.84
N GLU A 575 43.37 19.32 -0.67
CA GLU A 575 44.21 20.28 0.06
C GLU A 575 43.38 21.46 0.64
N ALA A 576 43.79 21.95 1.80
CA ALA A 576 43.65 23.36 2.23
C ALA A 576 45.00 24.06 1.94
N PRO A 577 45.16 25.40 1.90
CA PRO A 577 44.90 26.24 3.09
C PRO A 577 44.55 27.74 2.88
N ASP A 578 44.22 28.38 4.02
CA ASP A 578 44.48 29.78 4.42
C ASP A 578 43.61 30.93 3.80
N SER A 579 43.05 31.90 4.54
CA SER A 579 43.53 32.56 5.77
C SER A 579 42.48 33.49 6.45
N LYS A 580 42.67 33.69 7.76
CA LYS A 580 42.56 34.94 8.57
C LYS A 580 41.19 35.58 8.97
N THR A 581 40.91 35.43 10.27
CA THR A 581 40.27 36.35 11.26
C THR A 581 41.00 37.72 11.36
N PRO A 582 40.60 38.76 12.17
CA PRO A 582 39.70 38.75 13.36
C PRO A 582 38.79 40.00 13.61
N ASP A 583 37.99 39.88 14.69
CA ASP A 583 37.60 40.87 15.72
C ASP A 583 36.82 42.16 15.39
N THR A 584 35.68 42.36 16.09
CA THR A 584 35.52 43.30 17.23
C THR A 584 34.04 43.45 17.62
N GLY A 585 33.77 43.57 18.92
CA GLY A 585 32.42 43.60 19.50
C GLY A 585 31.79 44.98 19.71
N ALA A 586 30.60 44.97 20.30
CA ALA A 586 30.03 46.11 21.04
C ALA A 586 28.90 45.67 21.98
N ARG A 587 29.09 45.93 23.28
CA ARG A 587 28.07 46.22 24.33
C ARG A 587 27.77 47.75 24.26
N PRO A 588 26.99 48.44 25.13
CA PRO A 588 26.14 48.03 26.27
C PRO A 588 24.82 48.86 26.44
N ALA A 589 24.06 48.61 27.52
CA ALA A 589 23.40 49.56 28.45
C ALA A 589 22.39 48.75 29.30
N GLY A 590 22.19 48.87 30.62
CA GLY A 590 22.51 49.84 31.68
C GLY A 590 21.32 49.72 32.66
N GLU A 591 21.50 49.05 33.81
CA GLU A 591 21.59 49.64 35.17
C GLU A 591 20.26 50.16 35.77
N ALA A 592 19.77 49.51 36.84
CA ALA A 592 19.32 50.12 38.11
C ALA A 592 18.63 49.08 39.03
N ALA A 593 19.14 48.96 40.27
CA ALA A 593 18.50 48.35 41.44
C ALA A 593 18.01 49.48 42.38
N PRO A 594 17.63 49.29 43.67
CA PRO A 594 17.02 48.16 44.42
C PRO A 594 15.82 48.61 45.30
N ALA A 595 15.10 47.69 45.98
CA ALA A 595 14.50 47.94 47.32
C ALA A 595 13.94 46.67 48.02
N SER A 596 14.39 46.51 49.27
CA SER A 596 13.90 45.78 50.47
C SER A 596 12.40 45.85 50.74
N GLU A 597 11.72 45.10 51.60
CA GLU A 597 11.88 43.97 52.55
C GLU A 597 10.41 43.76 53.03
N ASP A 598 9.93 42.53 53.23
CA ASP A 598 9.31 42.16 54.52
C ASP A 598 8.88 40.69 54.60
N LYS A 599 9.10 40.14 55.80
CA LYS A 599 8.83 38.77 56.23
C LYS A 599 7.35 38.53 56.51
N LYS A 600 6.86 37.32 56.20
CA LYS A 600 6.07 36.49 57.13
C LYS A 600 5.98 35.03 56.67
N GLN A 601 6.31 34.14 57.61
CA GLN A 601 6.19 32.68 57.54
C GLN A 601 4.73 32.24 57.33
N ALA A 602 4.53 31.24 56.47
CA ALA A 602 3.46 30.24 56.61
C ALA A 602 3.81 29.00 55.74
N GLU A 603 4.20 27.94 56.43
CA GLU A 603 3.93 26.51 56.14
C GLU A 603 3.98 26.03 54.68
N ALA A 604 5.07 25.36 54.35
CA ALA A 604 5.10 24.36 53.30
C ALA A 604 4.34 23.10 53.75
N PRO A 605 3.37 22.57 52.97
CA PRO A 605 2.93 21.21 53.14
C PRO A 605 3.88 20.27 52.40
N ALA A 606 4.45 19.35 53.16
CA ALA A 606 5.17 18.18 52.74
C ALA A 606 4.42 17.39 51.66
N LEU A 607 5.03 17.22 50.49
CA LEU A 607 4.77 16.12 49.56
C LEU A 607 6.10 15.87 48.82
N ILE A 608 6.73 14.73 49.14
CA ILE A 608 8.03 14.15 48.67
C ILE A 608 9.09 13.98 49.79
N GLU A 609 8.71 13.99 51.07
CA GLU A 609 9.47 13.26 52.11
C GLU A 609 8.99 11.81 52.30
N THR A 610 7.96 11.36 51.58
CA THR A 610 7.42 10.00 51.66
C THR A 610 7.93 9.04 50.58
N ALA A 611 9.08 9.33 49.97
CA ALA A 611 9.84 8.34 49.20
C ALA A 611 11.23 8.05 49.81
N GLY A 612 11.58 8.72 50.93
CA GLY A 612 12.84 8.55 51.66
C GLY A 612 12.76 7.59 52.86
N ALA A 613 11.59 7.02 53.15
CA ALA A 613 11.38 6.13 54.28
C ALA A 613 10.34 5.05 53.94
N LEU A 614 10.64 4.21 52.96
CA LEU A 614 10.04 2.89 52.81
C LEU A 614 11.20 1.90 52.87
N GLU A 615 11.36 1.36 54.06
CA GLU A 615 12.12 0.18 54.47
C GLU A 615 13.31 -0.21 53.58
N ASP A 616 14.48 -0.29 54.21
CA ASP A 616 15.46 -1.34 53.96
C ASP A 616 14.78 -2.74 54.08
N ALA A 617 13.86 -3.05 53.17
CA ALA A 617 13.60 -4.40 52.77
C ALA A 617 14.90 -4.84 52.12
N LYS A 618 15.78 -5.43 52.94
CA LYS A 618 16.91 -6.22 52.47
C LYS A 618 16.41 -7.05 51.30
N LYS A 619 16.69 -6.61 50.06
CA LYS A 619 16.59 -7.51 48.90
C LYS A 619 17.36 -8.75 49.35
N PRO A 620 16.72 -9.94 49.39
CA PRO A 620 17.40 -11.13 49.85
C PRO A 620 18.70 -11.21 49.07
N GLN A 621 19.83 -11.35 49.77
CA GLN A 621 21.10 -11.59 49.10
C GLN A 621 20.91 -12.91 48.34
N ILE A 622 20.63 -12.78 47.05
CA ILE A 622 20.50 -13.91 46.14
C ILE A 622 21.81 -14.68 46.26
N SER A 623 21.72 -15.92 46.72
CA SER A 623 22.91 -16.78 46.86
C SER A 623 23.55 -16.99 45.49
N GLU A 624 24.87 -17.20 45.45
CA GLU A 624 25.59 -17.49 44.20
C GLU A 624 24.93 -18.63 43.40
N GLU A 625 24.44 -19.65 44.10
CA GLU A 625 23.76 -20.79 43.51
C GLU A 625 22.40 -20.43 42.90
N GLN A 626 21.64 -19.55 43.54
CA GLN A 626 20.39 -19.05 43.01
C GLN A 626 20.61 -18.17 41.77
N LEU A 627 21.68 -17.36 41.76
CA LEU A 627 22.05 -16.54 40.60
C LEU A 627 22.48 -17.41 39.40
N LYS A 628 23.25 -18.48 39.64
CA LYS A 628 23.58 -19.48 38.62
C LYS A 628 22.33 -20.15 38.06
N ARG A 629 21.37 -20.49 38.93
CA ARG A 629 20.09 -21.07 38.53
C ARG A 629 19.30 -20.15 37.61
N GLU A 630 19.18 -18.88 37.98
CA GLU A 630 18.48 -17.88 37.17
C GLU A 630 19.19 -17.61 35.84
N LEU A 631 20.53 -17.55 35.81
CA LEU A 631 21.29 -17.35 34.57
C LEU A 631 21.08 -18.48 33.55
N VAL A 632 21.12 -19.73 34.01
CA VAL A 632 20.86 -20.90 33.13
C VAL A 632 19.44 -20.84 32.59
N TYR A 633 18.48 -20.47 33.44
CA TYR A 633 17.08 -20.34 33.04
C TYR A 633 16.88 -19.30 31.94
N ASP A 634 17.50 -18.12 32.08
CA ASP A 634 17.38 -17.03 31.11
C ASP A 634 18.10 -17.33 29.80
N LYS A 635 19.31 -17.92 29.85
CA LYS A 635 20.04 -18.37 28.65
C LYS A 635 19.23 -19.40 27.86
N LEU A 636 18.58 -20.34 28.54
CA LEU A 636 17.70 -21.32 27.89
C LEU A 636 16.46 -20.67 27.29
N LYS A 637 15.84 -19.68 27.97
CA LYS A 637 14.71 -18.93 27.39
C LYS A 637 15.10 -18.18 26.12
N LEU A 638 16.27 -17.55 26.10
CA LEU A 638 16.78 -16.84 24.93
C LEU A 638 17.02 -17.80 23.74
N LEU A 639 17.67 -18.94 24.00
CA LEU A 639 17.91 -19.98 23.00
C LEU A 639 16.62 -20.58 22.42
N PHE A 640 15.56 -20.69 23.24
CA PHE A 640 14.28 -21.21 22.78
C PHE A 640 13.50 -20.19 21.92
N LYS A 641 13.58 -18.90 22.25
CA LYS A 641 12.94 -17.83 21.45
C LYS A 641 13.58 -17.61 20.09
N ASN A 642 14.90 -17.78 19.97
CA ASN A 642 15.63 -17.53 18.72
C ASN A 642 15.46 -18.64 17.67
N ASN A 643 14.96 -19.82 18.04
CA ASN A 643 15.00 -21.01 17.18
C ASN A 643 13.65 -21.44 16.57
N GLU A 644 12.59 -20.61 16.60
CA GLU A 644 11.25 -20.96 16.08
C GLU A 644 10.83 -22.42 16.40
N LEU A 645 11.09 -22.85 17.64
CA LEU A 645 10.95 -24.25 18.00
C LEU A 645 9.46 -24.60 18.19
N ASP A 646 8.91 -25.36 17.23
CA ASP A 646 7.57 -25.95 17.28
C ASP A 646 7.34 -26.66 18.62
N GLU A 647 6.25 -26.28 19.32
CA GLU A 647 5.92 -26.67 20.70
C GLU A 647 5.81 -28.20 20.89
N ASN A 648 5.79 -28.96 19.80
CA ASN A 648 5.51 -30.39 19.80
C ASN A 648 6.73 -31.30 19.57
N LYS A 649 7.87 -30.79 19.06
CA LYS A 649 9.09 -31.61 18.88
C LYS A 649 10.35 -30.74 18.90
N ILE A 650 10.95 -30.61 20.07
CA ILE A 650 12.28 -30.03 20.18
C ILE A 650 13.32 -31.16 20.18
N SER A 651 14.23 -31.09 19.20
CA SER A 651 15.54 -31.73 19.24
C SER A 651 16.60 -30.65 19.39
N VAL A 652 16.99 -30.32 20.64
CA VAL A 652 18.15 -29.45 20.88
C VAL A 652 19.39 -30.33 20.88
N ASN A 653 20.33 -30.02 19.99
CA ASN A 653 21.63 -30.65 19.94
C ASN A 653 22.67 -29.67 20.49
N PHE A 654 23.16 -29.92 21.70
CA PHE A 654 24.29 -29.17 22.24
C PHE A 654 25.58 -29.84 21.77
N ILE A 655 26.27 -29.21 20.82
CA ILE A 655 27.56 -29.65 20.31
C ILE A 655 28.62 -28.70 20.88
N ASP A 656 29.50 -29.24 21.73
CA ASP A 656 30.72 -28.57 22.16
C ASP A 656 31.89 -29.28 21.49
N GLU A 657 32.44 -28.68 20.43
CA GLU A 657 33.55 -29.22 19.66
C GLU A 657 34.87 -29.27 20.47
N GLU A 658 34.98 -28.43 21.50
CA GLU A 658 36.19 -28.28 22.31
C GLU A 658 36.24 -29.33 23.44
N HIS A 659 35.07 -29.73 23.95
CA HIS A 659 34.94 -30.72 25.04
C HIS A 659 34.37 -32.07 24.59
N ASN A 660 34.13 -32.24 23.29
CA ASN A 660 33.79 -33.49 22.61
C ASN A 660 32.54 -34.19 23.20
N PHE A 661 31.48 -33.43 23.47
CA PHE A 661 30.18 -33.98 23.87
C PHE A 661 29.06 -33.49 22.96
N ASN A 662 28.17 -34.43 22.63
CA ASN A 662 26.96 -34.21 21.86
C ASN A 662 25.77 -34.63 22.74
N ILE A 663 24.97 -33.67 23.18
CA ILE A 663 23.78 -33.96 23.99
C ILE A 663 22.54 -33.65 23.15
N GLU A 664 21.90 -34.72 22.70
CA GLU A 664 20.70 -34.68 21.87
C GLU A 664 19.46 -34.93 22.76
N PHE A 665 18.65 -33.90 22.96
CA PHE A 665 17.38 -34.05 23.68
C PHE A 665 16.28 -34.39 22.67
N LYS A 666 15.86 -35.67 22.57
CA LYS A 666 14.75 -36.08 21.68
C LYS A 666 13.42 -36.10 22.42
N ASN A 667 12.36 -35.58 21.78
CA ASN A 667 10.96 -35.74 22.18
C ASN A 667 10.57 -35.12 23.53
N ILE A 668 11.10 -33.94 23.88
CA ILE A 668 10.64 -33.21 25.07
C ILE A 668 9.49 -32.29 24.65
N SER A 669 8.30 -32.50 25.21
CA SER A 669 7.16 -31.60 25.04
C SER A 669 7.41 -30.30 25.82
N VAL A 670 7.30 -29.15 25.16
CA VAL A 670 7.54 -27.81 25.73
C VAL A 670 6.48 -27.40 26.76
N LYS A 671 5.43 -28.20 26.93
CA LYS A 671 4.35 -27.94 27.90
C LYS A 671 4.83 -27.81 29.35
N ASN A 672 6.07 -28.20 29.65
CA ASN A 672 6.66 -28.03 30.97
C ASN A 672 8.13 -27.56 30.89
N PHE A 673 8.36 -26.33 30.41
CA PHE A 673 9.70 -25.70 30.34
C PHE A 673 10.48 -25.80 31.66
N ASP A 674 9.79 -25.73 32.80
CA ASP A 674 10.40 -25.84 34.13
C ASP A 674 10.97 -27.25 34.41
N GLU A 675 10.39 -28.30 33.83
CA GLU A 675 10.87 -29.69 33.94
C GLU A 675 12.09 -29.93 33.04
N PHE A 676 12.07 -29.35 31.84
CA PHE A 676 13.24 -29.32 30.95
C PHE A 676 14.41 -28.56 31.59
N PHE A 677 14.14 -27.37 32.13
CA PHE A 677 15.11 -26.58 32.87
C PHE A 677 15.70 -27.38 34.04
N LYS A 678 14.86 -28.05 34.83
CA LYS A 678 15.31 -28.90 35.95
C LYS A 678 16.25 -30.00 35.47
N THR A 679 15.90 -30.68 34.38
CA THR A 679 16.71 -31.75 33.78
C THR A 679 18.09 -31.25 33.31
N ILE A 680 18.14 -30.07 32.67
CA ILE A 680 19.40 -29.45 32.26
C ILE A 680 20.22 -28.99 33.46
N TYR A 681 19.58 -28.35 34.44
CA TYR A 681 20.27 -27.80 35.60
C TYR A 681 20.79 -28.88 36.55
N GLU A 682 20.17 -30.06 36.59
CA GLU A 682 20.64 -31.23 37.34
C GLU A 682 21.82 -31.94 36.66
N ASN A 683 22.08 -31.69 35.37
CA ASN A 683 23.25 -32.22 34.68
C ASN A 683 24.48 -31.33 34.96
N PRO A 684 25.53 -31.83 35.66
CA PRO A 684 26.67 -31.01 36.05
C PRO A 684 27.42 -30.40 34.87
N LYS A 685 27.59 -31.14 33.77
CA LYS A 685 28.33 -30.66 32.59
C LYS A 685 27.59 -29.54 31.86
N LEU A 686 26.28 -29.68 31.68
CA LEU A 686 25.46 -28.65 31.02
C LEU A 686 25.26 -27.43 31.91
N LYS A 687 25.08 -27.65 33.22
CA LYS A 687 25.08 -26.57 34.20
C LYS A 687 26.41 -25.82 34.14
N ASP A 688 27.54 -26.51 34.13
CA ASP A 688 28.87 -25.88 34.05
C ASP A 688 29.11 -25.18 32.71
N LEU A 689 28.57 -25.68 31.59
CA LEU A 689 28.61 -25.01 30.28
C LEU A 689 27.78 -23.71 30.28
N LEU A 690 26.54 -23.79 30.78
CA LEU A 690 25.58 -22.67 30.73
C LEU A 690 25.85 -21.62 31.83
N THR A 691 26.36 -22.05 32.99
CA THR A 691 26.92 -21.17 34.03
C THR A 691 28.38 -20.81 33.76
N GLY A 692 29.01 -21.44 32.79
CA GLY A 692 30.44 -21.36 32.50
C GLY A 692 30.89 -19.94 32.29
N ILE A 693 31.70 -19.47 33.23
CA ILE A 693 32.41 -18.19 33.25
C ILE A 693 33.80 -18.34 32.59
N TYR A 694 33.97 -19.35 31.73
CA TYR A 694 35.26 -19.75 31.23
C TYR A 694 35.14 -20.25 29.79
N LYS A 695 35.49 -19.38 28.84
CA LYS A 695 36.33 -19.85 27.73
C LYS A 695 37.70 -20.11 28.35
N LYS A 696 38.03 -21.37 28.64
CA LYS A 696 39.45 -21.70 28.81
C LYS A 696 40.07 -21.51 27.43
N SER A 697 40.93 -20.50 27.33
CA SER A 697 41.92 -20.35 26.26
C SER A 697 42.64 -21.64 25.95
#